data_AF-A0A3A5VX40-F1
#
_entry.id   AF-A0A3A5VX40-F1
#
_cell.length_a   1.000
_cell.length_b   1.000
_cell.length_c   1.000
_cell.angle_alpha   90.00
_cell.angle_beta   90.00
_cell.angle_gamma   90.00
#
_symmetry.space_group_name_H-M   'P 1'
#
loop_
_entity.id
_entity.type
_entity.pdbx_description
1 polymer ?
#
loop_
_entity_poly.entity_id
_entity_poly.type
_entity_poly.pdbx_seq_one_letter_code
_entity_poly.pdbx_strand_id
1 'polypeptide(L)'
;MLNQKLTRDSNAADQILVYAMVGLVCVSFLSIGAYIMMLSDDKDSSSSSGEDEWIDPVVEIEDEQHSHTDLLAHRLQTDNMLLIDYHNLNCDGNVAPPAELDNVAGRPCYPEYKNVGPTPGDSSEIAIEGNFMEDCVIHPDGTGGCYAYVSSYNQFEILDISKPNNITLLSTYYAEVGRMIDIKVTPDNNWVLVNHELTNSDLDPIPQDDDANSGANRLDVISVVNKNEPIKVAEWNNPPAGFHNQDMHVDCDWEPANPLWSIEECHLFLYGADPYPEMVEGDSGTFYKGTQIFYVPLGFESWNPMSTDEQQNDSRQILRWGGYSPEPETTCGGSIFNHDNVFHIHPITGQKLLYISYWDAGLRIVDVSNPPEVPDPEGISWPQDNEVGRWLGCPSASDGWYGPDGGGHANMTSEEWGGSSGALNGNGWIHYAVPYDHLLCNGAKETDPMETWDAECGTGPNDAEFGINWRHLTLIAPEYGSNTNHTGYVWTIDTTDPAKPFLMSKWKLPGSSILPDGTEHPHHYIPGGYIYSPHNGDTGTNGHVYWTHYHAGNWVTDHSDIWQDLEWVGGTPAPEIGYPAIAKMSETKTMGYFLPSGPIWMDDPKETLGYDMADCWASCMIPFDWGLQYDPRGYLFISEMVSGVYVVQMDEDKNPNFVYPPLYATDD
;
A
#
# COMPACT_ATOMS: atom_id res chain seq x y z
N MET A 1 -90.19 37.92 18.71
CA MET A 1 -88.98 37.13 19.07
C MET A 1 -88.11 36.86 17.83
N LEU A 2 -87.73 37.90 17.08
CA LEU A 2 -86.90 37.74 15.87
C LEU A 2 -85.74 38.74 15.77
N ASN A 3 -85.55 39.61 16.78
CA ASN A 3 -84.44 40.57 16.86
C ASN A 3 -83.40 40.23 17.95
N GLN A 4 -83.50 39.05 18.56
CA GLN A 4 -82.55 38.56 19.58
C GLN A 4 -81.66 37.41 19.07
N LYS A 5 -81.85 36.95 17.83
CA LYS A 5 -81.04 35.87 17.22
C LYS A 5 -79.91 36.39 16.31
N LEU A 6 -80.00 37.62 15.80
CA LEU A 6 -78.96 38.20 14.93
C LEU A 6 -77.82 38.92 15.70
N THR A 7 -78.06 39.35 16.94
CA THR A 7 -77.04 39.96 17.83
C THR A 7 -76.20 38.92 18.59
N ARG A 8 -76.57 37.64 18.51
CA ARG A 8 -75.83 36.54 19.15
C ARG A 8 -74.81 35.89 18.19
N ASP A 9 -75.00 36.08 16.89
CA ASP A 9 -74.13 35.57 15.82
C ASP A 9 -73.02 36.56 15.42
N SER A 10 -73.25 37.87 15.57
CA SER A 10 -72.19 38.87 15.36
C SER A 10 -71.09 38.74 16.42
N ASN A 11 -71.45 38.51 17.69
CA ASN A 11 -70.46 38.29 18.75
C ASN A 11 -69.67 36.99 18.57
N ALA A 12 -70.26 35.93 18.00
CA ALA A 12 -69.57 34.68 17.73
C ALA A 12 -68.61 34.82 16.53
N ALA A 13 -69.05 35.49 15.46
CA ALA A 13 -68.21 35.82 14.32
C ALA A 13 -67.06 36.77 14.70
N ASP A 14 -67.34 37.81 15.50
CA ASP A 14 -66.34 38.74 16.03
C ASP A 14 -65.36 38.02 16.97
N GLN A 15 -65.82 37.07 17.79
CA GLN A 15 -64.93 36.24 18.62
C GLN A 15 -64.03 35.33 17.79
N ILE A 16 -64.54 34.71 16.72
CA ILE A 16 -63.73 33.89 15.81
C ILE A 16 -62.71 34.76 15.06
N LEU A 17 -63.10 35.96 14.61
CA LEU A 17 -62.19 36.93 14.00
C LEU A 17 -61.10 37.40 14.98
N VAL A 18 -61.47 37.64 16.24
CA VAL A 18 -60.51 37.99 17.31
C VAL A 18 -59.59 36.81 17.61
N TYR A 19 -60.09 35.57 17.70
CA TYR A 19 -59.23 34.40 17.90
C TYR A 19 -58.32 34.12 16.70
N ALA A 20 -58.79 34.36 15.47
CA ALA A 20 -57.98 34.24 14.27
C ALA A 20 -56.91 35.34 14.20
N MET A 21 -57.23 36.58 14.56
CA MET A 21 -56.25 37.67 14.65
C MET A 21 -55.25 37.41 15.77
N VAL A 22 -55.69 36.99 16.96
CA VAL A 22 -54.80 36.64 18.07
C VAL A 22 -53.92 35.44 17.69
N GLY A 23 -54.48 34.43 17.02
CA GLY A 23 -53.73 33.29 16.50
C GLY A 23 -52.68 33.71 15.47
N LEU A 24 -53.04 34.55 14.49
CA LEU A 24 -52.09 35.09 13.51
C LEU A 24 -51.04 35.99 14.15
N VAL A 25 -51.40 36.78 15.14
CA VAL A 25 -50.47 37.64 15.89
C VAL A 25 -49.52 36.78 16.72
N CYS A 26 -50.01 35.75 17.41
CA CYS A 26 -49.17 34.79 18.13
C CYS A 26 -48.25 34.01 17.20
N VAL A 27 -48.73 33.56 16.04
CA VAL A 27 -47.89 32.91 15.02
C VAL A 27 -46.86 33.90 14.51
N SER A 28 -47.22 35.15 14.23
CA SER A 28 -46.27 36.17 13.78
C SER A 28 -45.23 36.54 14.85
N PHE A 29 -45.60 36.55 16.14
CA PHE A 29 -44.64 36.75 17.23
C PHE A 29 -43.77 35.52 17.47
N LEU A 30 -44.27 34.31 17.24
CA LEU A 30 -43.45 33.09 17.24
C LEU A 30 -42.52 33.05 16.02
N SER A 31 -42.96 33.50 14.85
CA SER A 31 -42.14 33.62 13.65
C SER A 31 -41.09 34.73 13.79
N ILE A 32 -41.43 35.87 14.41
CA ILE A 32 -40.48 36.93 14.76
C ILE A 32 -39.56 36.45 15.88
N GLY A 33 -40.04 35.66 16.83
CA GLY A 33 -39.22 35.05 17.89
C GLY A 33 -38.24 34.01 17.35
N ALA A 34 -38.64 33.22 16.35
CA ALA A 34 -37.78 32.28 15.64
C ALA A 34 -36.84 33.00 14.65
N TYR A 35 -37.28 34.08 14.03
CA TYR A 35 -36.46 34.91 13.14
C TYR A 35 -35.44 35.75 13.92
N ILE A 36 -35.83 36.31 15.07
CA ILE A 36 -34.89 36.89 16.03
C ILE A 36 -34.03 35.78 16.61
N MET A 37 -34.59 34.62 16.94
CA MET A 37 -33.93 33.31 17.14
C MET A 37 -32.67 33.15 16.29
N MET A 38 -32.93 33.06 14.99
CA MET A 38 -31.95 32.91 13.91
C MET A 38 -31.06 34.15 13.71
N LEU A 39 -31.57 35.37 13.88
CA LEU A 39 -30.77 36.60 13.72
C LEU A 39 -29.93 36.98 14.95
N SER A 40 -30.25 36.44 16.13
CA SER A 40 -29.49 36.61 17.37
C SER A 40 -28.45 35.51 17.58
N ASP A 41 -28.50 34.44 16.78
CA ASP A 41 -27.35 33.55 16.56
C ASP A 41 -26.29 34.22 15.65
N ASP A 42 -26.66 35.25 14.87
CA ASP A 42 -25.78 35.95 13.92
C ASP A 42 -25.02 37.16 14.51
N LYS A 43 -24.99 37.32 15.84
CA LYS A 43 -24.21 38.39 16.51
C LYS A 43 -23.58 37.91 17.81
N ASP A 44 -22.70 36.92 17.68
CA ASP A 44 -21.46 36.73 18.45
C ASP A 44 -20.80 35.35 18.17
N SER A 45 -21.18 34.67 17.09
CA SER A 45 -20.37 33.64 16.46
C SER A 45 -20.00 34.11 15.05
N SER A 46 -18.71 34.39 14.86
CA SER A 46 -18.12 34.25 13.53
C SER A 46 -18.13 32.75 13.21
N SER A 47 -19.27 32.23 12.76
CA SER A 47 -19.29 30.97 12.03
C SER A 47 -18.61 31.23 10.69
N SER A 48 -17.28 31.02 10.68
CA SER A 48 -16.73 30.27 9.56
C SER A 48 -17.67 29.07 9.37
N SER A 49 -18.20 28.88 8.16
CA SER A 49 -18.47 27.52 7.71
C SER A 49 -17.20 26.75 8.05
N GLY A 50 -17.25 25.91 9.09
CA GLY A 50 -16.12 25.10 9.48
C GLY A 50 -15.76 24.29 8.25
N GLU A 51 -14.68 24.68 7.57
CA GLU A 51 -13.75 23.65 7.13
C GLU A 51 -13.50 22.85 8.40
N ASP A 52 -13.90 21.58 8.42
CA ASP A 52 -13.57 20.69 9.52
C ASP A 52 -12.08 20.90 9.80
N GLU A 53 -11.79 21.33 11.01
CA GLU A 53 -10.46 21.83 11.35
C GLU A 53 -9.50 20.67 11.14
N TRP A 54 -8.72 20.71 10.06
CA TRP A 54 -7.76 19.68 9.71
C TRP A 54 -6.87 19.41 10.92
N ILE A 55 -7.04 18.24 11.53
CA ILE A 55 -6.22 17.81 12.65
C ILE A 55 -4.97 17.18 12.06
N ASP A 56 -3.80 17.69 12.41
CA ASP A 56 -2.54 17.01 12.13
C ASP A 56 -2.46 15.79 13.07
N PRO A 57 -2.60 14.55 12.56
CA PRO A 57 -2.68 13.38 13.43
C PRO A 57 -1.30 12.93 13.93
N VAL A 58 -0.23 13.56 13.45
CA VAL A 58 1.11 13.05 13.61
C VAL A 58 1.86 13.83 14.70
N VAL A 59 1.47 13.58 15.96
CA VAL A 59 2.13 14.12 17.16
C VAL A 59 3.23 13.17 17.60
N GLU A 60 4.45 13.69 17.68
CA GLU A 60 5.68 12.88 17.78
C GLU A 60 6.42 13.06 19.10
N ILE A 61 6.04 14.08 19.88
CA ILE A 61 6.59 14.30 21.20
C ILE A 61 5.79 13.45 22.18
N GLU A 62 6.43 12.45 22.79
CA GLU A 62 5.92 11.82 23.99
C GLU A 62 6.13 12.72 25.22
N ASP A 63 5.05 13.03 25.93
CA ASP A 63 5.06 13.84 27.13
C ASP A 63 3.95 13.44 28.13
N GLU A 64 3.60 14.32 29.07
CA GLU A 64 2.53 14.05 30.03
C GLU A 64 1.11 14.09 29.39
N GLN A 65 0.98 14.54 28.15
CA GLN A 65 -0.26 14.75 27.41
C GLN A 65 -0.41 13.84 26.18
N HIS A 66 0.67 13.28 25.64
CA HIS A 66 0.68 12.37 24.49
C HIS A 66 1.61 11.17 24.72
N SER A 67 1.15 9.96 24.39
CA SER A 67 1.98 8.75 24.46
C SER A 67 1.65 7.79 23.33
N HIS A 68 2.70 7.31 22.64
CA HIS A 68 2.62 6.26 21.62
C HIS A 68 2.43 4.86 22.21
N THR A 69 2.00 4.75 23.47
CA THR A 69 1.57 3.49 24.08
C THR A 69 0.08 3.50 24.47
N ASP A 70 -0.61 4.61 24.18
CA ASP A 70 -2.04 4.81 24.35
C ASP A 70 -2.75 4.81 22.98
N LEU A 71 -3.35 3.66 22.63
CA LEU A 71 -4.11 3.50 21.38
C LEU A 71 -5.28 4.45 21.26
N LEU A 72 -5.92 4.78 22.38
CA LEU A 72 -7.11 5.62 22.36
C LEU A 72 -6.78 7.06 21.96
N ALA A 73 -5.54 7.51 22.23
CA ALA A 73 -5.05 8.81 21.80
C ALA A 73 -4.90 8.93 20.27
N HIS A 74 -4.83 7.80 19.56
CA HIS A 74 -4.62 7.72 18.11
C HIS A 74 -5.91 7.42 17.33
N ARG A 75 -7.09 7.53 17.95
CA ARG A 75 -8.40 7.42 17.27
C ARG A 75 -8.69 8.66 16.42
N LEU A 76 -7.90 8.83 15.37
CA LEU A 76 -7.93 9.97 14.47
C LEU A 76 -8.16 9.48 13.04
N GLN A 77 -9.13 10.11 12.38
CA GLN A 77 -9.44 9.91 10.97
C GLN A 77 -10.09 11.18 10.43
N THR A 78 -10.07 11.36 9.11
CA THR A 78 -10.88 12.39 8.46
C THR A 78 -12.34 11.93 8.31
N ASP A 79 -13.28 12.88 8.17
CA ASP A 79 -14.72 12.58 8.14
C ASP A 79 -15.17 11.73 6.93
N ASN A 80 -14.38 11.75 5.86
CA ASN A 80 -14.60 10.93 4.67
C ASN A 80 -14.03 9.50 4.78
N MET A 81 -13.43 9.13 5.92
CA MET A 81 -12.87 7.80 6.17
C MET A 81 -13.72 7.06 7.21
N LEU A 82 -14.02 5.79 6.95
CA LEU A 82 -14.90 5.00 7.81
C LEU A 82 -14.35 3.59 8.06
N LEU A 83 -14.22 3.22 9.34
CA LEU A 83 -13.94 1.83 9.73
C LEU A 83 -15.15 0.93 9.41
N ILE A 84 -14.92 -0.10 8.60
CA ILE A 84 -15.92 -1.07 8.15
C ILE A 84 -15.91 -2.33 9.01
N ASP A 85 -14.72 -2.89 9.25
CA ASP A 85 -14.50 -4.07 10.09
C ASP A 85 -13.07 -4.09 10.63
N TYR A 86 -12.84 -4.94 11.61
CA TYR A 86 -11.53 -5.17 12.23
C TYR A 86 -11.40 -6.63 12.65
N HIS A 87 -10.18 -7.17 12.56
CA HIS A 87 -9.83 -8.51 13.03
C HIS A 87 -8.44 -8.54 13.68
N ASN A 88 -8.38 -9.01 14.93
CA ASN A 88 -7.17 -9.19 15.73
C ASN A 88 -6.28 -10.39 15.31
N LEU A 89 -6.54 -11.00 14.14
CA LEU A 89 -5.85 -12.20 13.62
C LEU A 89 -5.77 -13.44 14.55
N ASN A 90 -6.48 -13.48 15.67
CA ASN A 90 -6.44 -14.65 16.56
C ASN A 90 -7.34 -15.80 16.07
N CYS A 91 -6.71 -16.95 15.81
CA CYS A 91 -7.35 -18.14 15.25
C CYS A 91 -8.19 -18.93 16.27
N ASP A 92 -7.63 -19.21 17.46
CA ASP A 92 -8.17 -20.20 18.40
C ASP A 92 -7.95 -19.82 19.88
N GLY A 93 -7.62 -18.56 20.13
CA GLY A 93 -7.24 -18.02 21.44
C GLY A 93 -5.75 -18.13 21.75
N ASN A 94 -4.94 -18.79 20.92
CA ASN A 94 -3.50 -18.96 21.11
C ASN A 94 -2.69 -18.27 20.01
N VAL A 95 -1.62 -17.58 20.41
CA VAL A 95 -0.71 -16.87 19.50
C VAL A 95 0.11 -17.78 18.59
N ALA A 96 0.30 -19.05 18.97
CA ALA A 96 1.04 -20.04 18.20
C ALA A 96 0.36 -21.42 18.31
N PRO A 97 0.52 -22.31 17.33
CA PRO A 97 0.03 -23.68 17.42
C PRO A 97 0.69 -24.45 18.57
N PRO A 98 0.03 -25.47 19.16
CA PRO A 98 0.67 -26.38 20.12
C PRO A 98 1.90 -27.05 19.51
N ALA A 99 2.96 -27.24 20.31
CA ALA A 99 4.22 -27.89 19.90
C ALA A 99 4.07 -29.35 19.39
N GLU A 100 2.87 -29.92 19.47
CA GLU A 100 2.53 -31.26 18.96
C GLU A 100 2.03 -31.23 17.49
N LEU A 101 1.71 -30.05 16.95
CA LEU A 101 1.40 -29.85 15.52
C LEU A 101 2.71 -29.54 14.79
N ASP A 102 3.10 -30.43 13.88
CA ASP A 102 4.31 -30.30 13.07
C ASP A 102 4.20 -29.10 12.09
N ASN A 103 5.34 -28.46 11.83
CA ASN A 103 5.54 -27.09 11.34
C ASN A 103 5.21 -26.85 9.86
N VAL A 104 4.16 -27.50 9.34
CA VAL A 104 3.88 -27.56 7.89
C VAL A 104 2.40 -27.56 7.53
N ALA A 105 1.49 -27.56 8.50
CA ALA A 105 0.04 -27.63 8.26
C ALA A 105 -0.72 -26.54 9.01
N GLY A 106 -1.73 -25.98 8.35
CA GLY A 106 -2.53 -24.96 9.00
C GLY A 106 -3.44 -25.47 10.10
N ARG A 107 -3.76 -24.58 11.04
CA ARG A 107 -4.71 -24.87 12.13
C ARG A 107 -6.08 -24.26 11.83
N PRO A 108 -7.18 -24.95 12.20
CA PRO A 108 -8.52 -24.44 12.02
C PRO A 108 -8.80 -23.27 12.97
N CYS A 109 -9.44 -22.22 12.45
CA CYS A 109 -9.80 -21.04 13.22
C CYS A 109 -11.29 -21.01 13.56
N TYR A 110 -11.61 -20.38 14.68
CA TYR A 110 -12.95 -20.37 15.24
C TYR A 110 -13.49 -18.93 15.37
N PRO A 111 -14.69 -18.64 14.82
CA PRO A 111 -15.25 -17.29 14.81
C PRO A 111 -15.41 -16.64 16.19
N GLU A 112 -15.52 -17.41 17.27
CA GLU A 112 -15.58 -16.89 18.64
C GLU A 112 -14.31 -16.14 19.11
N TYR A 113 -13.19 -16.27 18.40
CA TYR A 113 -11.94 -15.56 18.70
C TYR A 113 -11.75 -14.28 17.88
N LYS A 114 -12.63 -13.99 16.93
CA LYS A 114 -12.64 -12.67 16.26
C LYS A 114 -12.87 -11.59 17.31
N ASN A 115 -11.93 -10.65 17.41
CA ASN A 115 -11.95 -9.51 18.32
C ASN A 115 -11.98 -9.94 19.81
N VAL A 116 -11.43 -11.11 20.11
CA VAL A 116 -11.29 -11.66 21.46
C VAL A 116 -9.90 -12.28 21.62
N GLY A 117 -9.19 -11.91 22.68
CA GLY A 117 -7.89 -12.50 23.01
C GLY A 117 -6.73 -11.84 22.26
N PRO A 118 -5.50 -12.32 22.51
CA PRO A 118 -4.29 -11.63 22.08
C PRO A 118 -4.13 -11.60 20.56
N THR A 119 -3.64 -10.50 19.99
CA THR A 119 -3.14 -10.48 18.60
C THR A 119 -1.91 -11.39 18.48
N PRO A 120 -1.85 -12.29 17.48
CA PRO A 120 -0.67 -13.14 17.28
C PRO A 120 0.49 -12.37 16.64
N GLY A 121 1.55 -12.14 17.42
CA GLY A 121 2.82 -11.62 16.90
C GLY A 121 2.73 -10.24 16.24
N ASP A 122 3.79 -9.90 15.51
CA ASP A 122 3.88 -8.67 14.74
C ASP A 122 3.38 -8.91 13.30
N SER A 123 2.21 -8.35 12.96
CA SER A 123 1.68 -8.38 11.60
C SER A 123 2.55 -7.54 10.65
N SER A 124 2.64 -7.96 9.39
CA SER A 124 3.48 -7.31 8.39
C SER A 124 2.75 -7.19 7.06
N GLU A 125 3.27 -7.75 5.98
CA GLU A 125 2.67 -7.65 4.66
C GLU A 125 1.27 -8.27 4.60
N ILE A 126 0.39 -7.64 3.81
CA ILE A 126 -0.92 -8.16 3.44
C ILE A 126 -1.01 -8.24 1.93
N ALA A 127 -1.48 -9.37 1.42
CA ALA A 127 -1.79 -9.58 0.02
C ALA A 127 -3.26 -9.98 -0.12
N ILE A 128 -3.97 -9.43 -1.10
CA ILE A 128 -5.36 -9.81 -1.39
C ILE A 128 -5.47 -10.35 -2.80
N GLU A 129 -6.27 -11.39 -2.97
CA GLU A 129 -6.53 -11.95 -4.30
C GLU A 129 -7.97 -12.45 -4.39
N GLY A 130 -8.60 -12.33 -5.57
CA GLY A 130 -9.95 -12.81 -5.76
C GLY A 130 -10.69 -12.30 -6.98
N ASN A 131 -11.87 -12.86 -7.24
CA ASN A 131 -12.81 -12.36 -8.25
C ASN A 131 -13.66 -11.19 -7.70
N PHE A 132 -12.99 -10.12 -7.27
CA PHE A 132 -13.61 -8.94 -6.63
C PHE A 132 -14.79 -8.38 -7.42
N MET A 133 -14.62 -8.24 -8.74
CA MET A 133 -15.65 -7.67 -9.62
C MET A 133 -16.87 -8.58 -9.83
N GLU A 134 -16.81 -9.84 -9.39
CA GLU A 134 -17.94 -10.76 -9.34
C GLU A 134 -18.59 -10.82 -7.95
N ASP A 135 -18.24 -9.88 -7.06
CA ASP A 135 -18.63 -9.90 -5.64
C ASP A 135 -18.15 -11.17 -4.92
N CYS A 136 -16.93 -11.63 -5.26
CA CYS A 136 -16.28 -12.75 -4.59
C CYS A 136 -17.08 -14.05 -4.62
N VAL A 137 -17.82 -14.29 -5.71
CA VAL A 137 -18.63 -15.49 -5.86
C VAL A 137 -17.74 -16.74 -5.94
N ILE A 138 -17.98 -17.70 -5.05
CA ILE A 138 -17.40 -19.04 -5.16
C ILE A 138 -18.24 -19.87 -6.15
N HIS A 139 -17.61 -20.35 -7.21
CA HIS A 139 -18.24 -21.14 -8.26
C HIS A 139 -18.43 -22.61 -7.85
N PRO A 140 -19.30 -23.37 -8.55
CA PRO A 140 -19.57 -24.78 -8.20
C PRO A 140 -18.37 -25.73 -8.28
N ASP A 141 -17.31 -25.36 -9.00
CA ASP A 141 -16.05 -26.10 -9.11
C ASP A 141 -15.05 -25.75 -8.00
N GLY A 142 -15.40 -24.82 -7.10
CA GLY A 142 -14.57 -24.38 -5.99
C GLY A 142 -13.67 -23.19 -6.30
N THR A 143 -13.68 -22.67 -7.54
CA THR A 143 -12.92 -21.47 -7.91
C THR A 143 -13.63 -20.19 -7.47
N GLY A 144 -12.92 -19.07 -7.46
CA GLY A 144 -13.42 -17.77 -6.98
C GLY A 144 -13.34 -17.60 -5.46
N GLY A 145 -14.08 -16.62 -4.95
CA GLY A 145 -13.89 -16.09 -3.60
C GLY A 145 -12.82 -15.01 -3.57
N CYS A 146 -12.78 -14.25 -2.47
CA CYS A 146 -11.74 -13.27 -2.21
C CYS A 146 -11.12 -13.54 -0.85
N TYR A 147 -9.79 -13.56 -0.82
CA TYR A 147 -9.02 -13.90 0.35
C TYR A 147 -7.94 -12.85 0.60
N ALA A 148 -7.67 -12.58 1.87
CA ALA A 148 -6.48 -11.86 2.29
C ALA A 148 -5.54 -12.83 2.99
N TYR A 149 -4.25 -12.61 2.78
CA TYR A 149 -3.15 -13.34 3.39
C TYR A 149 -2.34 -12.30 4.13
N VAL A 150 -2.01 -12.55 5.40
CA VAL A 150 -1.35 -11.56 6.26
C VAL A 150 -0.22 -12.26 6.98
N SER A 151 1.02 -11.81 6.81
CA SER A 151 2.13 -12.35 7.59
C SER A 151 2.12 -11.78 9.01
N SER A 152 2.42 -12.62 10.00
CA SER A 152 2.42 -12.32 11.43
C SER A 152 3.57 -13.05 12.12
N TYR A 153 4.77 -12.54 11.93
CA TYR A 153 6.03 -13.07 12.47
C TYR A 153 6.33 -14.52 12.05
N ASN A 154 5.97 -15.53 12.85
CA ASN A 154 6.24 -16.95 12.55
C ASN A 154 5.05 -17.67 11.90
N GLN A 155 4.00 -16.94 11.55
CA GLN A 155 2.85 -17.48 10.84
C GLN A 155 2.33 -16.50 9.81
N PHE A 156 1.45 -16.96 8.94
CA PHE A 156 0.54 -16.08 8.22
C PHE A 156 -0.90 -16.56 8.36
N GLU A 157 -1.82 -15.63 8.28
CA GLU A 157 -3.26 -15.81 8.39
C GLU A 157 -3.92 -15.82 7.02
N ILE A 158 -4.93 -16.67 6.82
CA ILE A 158 -5.78 -16.70 5.63
C ILE A 158 -7.18 -16.25 6.00
N LEU A 159 -7.58 -15.07 5.56
CA LEU A 159 -8.89 -14.45 5.80
C LEU A 159 -9.79 -14.62 4.58
N ASP A 160 -11.05 -15.00 4.79
CA ASP A 160 -12.12 -14.76 3.81
C ASP A 160 -12.56 -13.30 3.93
N ILE A 161 -12.35 -12.55 2.85
CA ILE A 161 -12.70 -11.13 2.71
C ILE A 161 -13.83 -10.91 1.72
N SER A 162 -14.56 -11.97 1.35
CA SER A 162 -15.70 -11.89 0.44
C SER A 162 -16.75 -10.88 0.95
N LYS A 163 -16.84 -10.70 2.27
CA LYS A 163 -17.61 -9.63 2.90
C LYS A 163 -16.68 -8.71 3.69
N PRO A 164 -16.32 -7.54 3.15
CA PRO A 164 -15.45 -6.58 3.83
C PRO A 164 -15.93 -6.16 5.23
N ASN A 165 -17.24 -6.17 5.47
CA ASN A 165 -17.83 -5.90 6.78
C ASN A 165 -18.03 -7.13 7.67
N ASN A 166 -17.47 -8.27 7.31
CA ASN A 166 -17.45 -9.47 8.13
C ASN A 166 -16.32 -10.40 7.67
N ILE A 167 -15.09 -9.93 7.81
CA ILE A 167 -13.91 -10.74 7.50
C ILE A 167 -13.80 -11.88 8.51
N THR A 168 -13.44 -13.06 8.04
CA THR A 168 -13.33 -14.27 8.87
C THR A 168 -12.02 -14.99 8.63
N LEU A 169 -11.28 -15.27 9.70
CA LEU A 169 -10.07 -16.07 9.65
C LEU A 169 -10.41 -17.55 9.43
N LEU A 170 -9.87 -18.14 8.38
CA LEU A 170 -10.13 -19.53 7.98
C LEU A 170 -9.10 -20.48 8.55
N SER A 171 -7.82 -20.16 8.36
CA SER A 171 -6.69 -20.93 8.87
C SER A 171 -5.47 -20.04 9.02
N THR A 172 -4.41 -20.60 9.62
CA THR A 172 -3.08 -19.99 9.64
C THR A 172 -2.08 -21.01 9.11
N TYR A 173 -0.95 -20.59 8.55
CA TYR A 173 0.23 -21.43 8.34
C TYR A 173 1.32 -21.00 9.33
N TYR A 174 2.03 -21.93 9.94
CA TYR A 174 3.10 -21.64 10.89
C TYR A 174 4.44 -22.19 10.39
N ALA A 175 5.49 -21.39 10.49
CA ALA A 175 6.86 -21.83 10.30
C ALA A 175 7.64 -21.67 11.60
N GLU A 176 8.32 -22.73 12.02
CA GLU A 176 9.18 -22.71 13.22
C GLU A 176 10.43 -21.83 13.07
N VAL A 177 10.77 -21.47 11.83
CA VAL A 177 12.04 -20.83 11.46
C VAL A 177 11.83 -19.50 10.77
N GLY A 178 12.55 -18.48 11.23
CA GLY A 178 12.65 -17.17 10.60
C GLY A 178 11.35 -16.36 10.60
N ARG A 179 11.48 -15.03 10.59
CA ARG A 179 10.35 -14.11 10.50
C ARG A 179 9.82 -14.08 9.05
N MET A 180 8.53 -14.29 8.87
CA MET A 180 7.78 -14.00 7.65
C MET A 180 7.55 -12.49 7.58
N ILE A 181 8.23 -11.82 6.67
CA ILE A 181 8.15 -10.36 6.54
C ILE A 181 7.36 -9.91 5.31
N ASP A 182 7.40 -10.73 4.26
CA ASP A 182 6.73 -10.47 3.00
C ASP A 182 6.03 -11.73 2.47
N ILE A 183 4.87 -11.51 1.87
CA ILE A 183 4.05 -12.54 1.23
C ILE A 183 3.52 -12.03 -0.11
N LYS A 184 3.48 -12.92 -1.10
CA LYS A 184 2.86 -12.67 -2.39
C LYS A 184 1.99 -13.87 -2.76
N VAL A 185 0.90 -13.63 -3.49
CA VAL A 185 -0.08 -14.66 -3.85
C VAL A 185 -0.29 -14.71 -5.35
N THR A 186 -0.46 -15.91 -5.88
CA THR A 186 -0.73 -16.08 -7.31
C THR A 186 -2.16 -15.62 -7.66
N PRO A 187 -2.39 -15.07 -8.87
CA PRO A 187 -3.74 -14.60 -9.28
C PRO A 187 -4.83 -15.67 -9.28
N ASP A 188 -4.45 -16.95 -9.37
CA ASP A 188 -5.39 -18.09 -9.26
C ASP A 188 -5.75 -18.45 -7.81
N ASN A 189 -5.22 -17.72 -6.83
CA ASN A 189 -5.46 -17.88 -5.41
C ASN A 189 -5.01 -19.22 -4.82
N ASN A 190 -4.09 -19.95 -5.48
CA ASN A 190 -3.74 -21.31 -5.08
C ASN A 190 -2.38 -21.44 -4.40
N TRP A 191 -1.51 -20.44 -4.52
CA TRP A 191 -0.14 -20.51 -4.02
C TRP A 191 0.25 -19.21 -3.32
N VAL A 192 0.87 -19.34 -2.16
CA VAL A 192 1.46 -18.24 -1.39
C VAL A 192 2.97 -18.42 -1.39
N LEU A 193 3.69 -17.36 -1.74
CA LEU A 193 5.14 -17.25 -1.64
C LEU A 193 5.48 -16.46 -0.39
N VAL A 194 6.26 -17.05 0.50
CA VAL A 194 6.64 -16.48 1.79
C VAL A 194 8.13 -16.25 1.82
N ASN A 195 8.55 -15.06 2.19
CA ASN A 195 9.96 -14.74 2.39
C ASN A 195 10.30 -14.69 3.88
N HIS A 196 11.33 -15.46 4.26
CA HIS A 196 11.85 -15.57 5.62
C HIS A 196 13.16 -14.78 5.80
N GLU A 197 13.15 -13.81 6.71
CA GLU A 197 14.31 -13.01 7.06
C GLU A 197 15.04 -13.52 8.32
N LEU A 198 16.37 -13.34 8.36
CA LEU A 198 17.20 -13.57 9.53
C LEU A 198 16.89 -12.54 10.63
N THR A 199 16.31 -12.98 11.75
CA THR A 199 16.24 -12.17 12.96
C THR A 199 17.65 -11.95 13.53
N ASN A 200 17.95 -10.70 13.87
CA ASN A 200 19.24 -10.34 14.45
C ASN A 200 19.40 -11.04 15.81
N SER A 201 20.36 -11.98 15.91
CA SER A 201 20.53 -12.87 17.06
C SER A 201 20.89 -12.19 18.39
N ASP A 202 21.22 -10.90 18.35
CA ASP A 202 21.53 -10.09 19.53
C ASP A 202 20.28 -9.47 20.20
N LEU A 203 19.11 -9.52 19.54
CA LEU A 203 17.90 -8.79 19.97
C LEU A 203 16.65 -9.69 20.12
N ASP A 204 16.58 -10.83 19.45
CA ASP A 204 15.49 -11.80 19.59
C ASP A 204 15.97 -13.10 20.27
N PRO A 205 15.32 -13.60 21.34
CA PRO A 205 15.63 -14.92 21.88
C PRO A 205 15.44 -16.01 20.81
N ILE A 206 16.58 -16.52 20.32
CA ILE A 206 16.69 -17.75 19.53
C ILE A 206 15.73 -18.80 20.11
N PRO A 207 14.83 -19.40 19.30
CA PRO A 207 14.05 -20.54 19.72
C PRO A 207 14.97 -21.54 20.40
N GLN A 208 14.63 -21.96 21.62
CA GLN A 208 15.45 -22.89 22.39
C GLN A 208 15.46 -24.27 21.74
N ASP A 209 16.24 -24.47 20.69
CA ASP A 209 16.85 -25.75 20.40
C ASP A 209 18.15 -25.60 19.60
N ASP A 210 18.93 -26.67 19.56
CA ASP A 210 20.27 -26.76 18.97
C ASP A 210 20.32 -26.65 17.43
N ASP A 211 19.20 -26.31 16.79
CA ASP A 211 19.10 -25.99 15.38
C ASP A 211 19.61 -24.57 15.12
N ALA A 212 20.88 -24.48 14.73
CA ALA A 212 21.46 -23.28 14.18
C ALA A 212 20.65 -22.80 12.94
N ASN A 213 19.66 -21.93 13.19
CA ASN A 213 18.84 -21.11 12.28
C ASN A 213 18.93 -21.47 10.78
N SER A 214 18.50 -22.69 10.42
CA SER A 214 18.69 -23.27 9.08
C SER A 214 17.69 -22.73 8.04
N GLY A 215 16.69 -21.97 8.46
CA GLY A 215 15.65 -21.36 7.61
C GLY A 215 15.70 -19.84 7.50
N ALA A 216 16.66 -19.17 8.15
CA ALA A 216 16.90 -17.76 7.88
C ALA A 216 17.45 -17.59 6.46
N ASN A 217 16.87 -16.68 5.69
CA ASN A 217 17.17 -16.43 4.27
C ASN A 217 16.58 -17.47 3.32
N ARG A 218 15.27 -17.70 3.40
CA ARG A 218 14.56 -18.73 2.62
C ARG A 218 13.28 -18.19 2.01
N LEU A 219 12.95 -18.66 0.82
CA LEU A 219 11.62 -18.54 0.22
C LEU A 219 10.88 -19.87 0.40
N ASP A 220 9.65 -19.82 0.91
CA ASP A 220 8.74 -20.95 1.00
C ASP A 220 7.59 -20.79 0.00
N VAL A 221 7.14 -21.90 -0.57
CA VAL A 221 5.93 -21.95 -1.39
C VAL A 221 4.91 -22.81 -0.68
N ILE A 222 3.74 -22.23 -0.43
CA ILE A 222 2.65 -22.84 0.31
C ILE A 222 1.46 -23.01 -0.62
N SER A 223 0.97 -24.23 -0.76
CA SER A 223 -0.30 -24.49 -1.43
C SER A 223 -1.44 -24.09 -0.51
N VAL A 224 -2.33 -23.25 -1.01
CA VAL A 224 -3.56 -22.78 -0.35
C VAL A 224 -4.80 -23.12 -1.16
N VAL A 225 -4.72 -24.08 -2.10
CA VAL A 225 -5.87 -24.60 -2.87
C VAL A 225 -7.02 -24.94 -1.92
N ASN A 226 -6.72 -25.60 -0.80
CA ASN A 226 -7.61 -25.65 0.35
C ASN A 226 -7.21 -24.56 1.36
N LYS A 227 -8.00 -23.48 1.42
CA LYS A 227 -7.79 -22.33 2.32
C LYS A 227 -7.82 -22.68 3.82
N ASN A 228 -8.30 -23.88 4.17
CA ASN A 228 -8.36 -24.37 5.55
C ASN A 228 -7.17 -25.29 5.92
N GLU A 229 -6.40 -25.72 4.92
CA GLU A 229 -5.30 -26.68 5.08
C GLU A 229 -4.11 -26.24 4.21
N PRO A 230 -3.46 -25.10 4.55
CA PRO A 230 -2.24 -24.69 3.86
C PRO A 230 -1.12 -25.72 4.06
N ILE A 231 -0.37 -26.00 2.99
CA ILE A 231 0.68 -27.03 2.96
C ILE A 231 1.93 -26.49 2.27
N LYS A 232 3.10 -26.54 2.93
CA LYS A 232 4.37 -26.22 2.27
C LYS A 232 4.71 -27.25 1.20
N VAL A 233 4.92 -26.77 -0.03
CA VAL A 233 5.18 -27.61 -1.21
C VAL A 233 6.59 -27.46 -1.74
N ALA A 234 7.27 -26.31 -1.56
CA ALA A 234 8.64 -26.08 -1.99
C ALA A 234 9.37 -25.06 -1.09
N GLU A 235 10.69 -25.04 -1.17
CA GLU A 235 11.55 -24.09 -0.46
C GLU A 235 12.85 -23.80 -1.22
N TRP A 236 13.40 -22.60 -1.06
CA TRP A 236 14.67 -22.18 -1.64
C TRP A 236 15.48 -21.30 -0.69
N ASN A 237 16.75 -21.62 -0.48
CA ASN A 237 17.63 -20.88 0.45
C ASN A 237 18.55 -19.90 -0.31
N ASN A 238 18.68 -18.68 0.18
CA ASN A 238 19.55 -17.62 -0.34
C ASN A 238 20.44 -17.00 0.78
N PRO A 239 21.46 -17.70 1.31
CA PRO A 239 22.37 -17.12 2.31
C PRO A 239 23.26 -16.02 1.71
N PRO A 240 23.84 -15.08 2.50
CA PRO A 240 23.77 -14.95 3.96
C PRO A 240 22.61 -14.07 4.49
N ALA A 241 21.81 -13.47 3.61
CA ALA A 241 20.67 -12.60 3.95
C ALA A 241 19.50 -12.93 3.01
N GLY A 242 18.27 -12.98 3.54
CA GLY A 242 17.04 -13.22 2.80
C GLY A 242 16.72 -12.07 1.86
N PHE A 243 15.58 -12.15 1.19
CA PHE A 243 15.10 -11.01 0.41
C PHE A 243 14.50 -9.97 1.34
N HIS A 244 14.51 -8.71 0.95
CA HIS A 244 13.83 -7.65 1.69
C HIS A 244 12.38 -7.49 1.24
N ASN A 245 12.18 -7.57 -0.08
CA ASN A 245 10.87 -7.73 -0.72
C ASN A 245 10.97 -8.73 -1.89
N GLN A 246 9.84 -9.12 -2.44
CA GLN A 246 9.74 -9.95 -3.64
C GLN A 246 8.46 -9.62 -4.39
N ASP A 247 8.43 -9.99 -5.67
CA ASP A 247 7.20 -10.03 -6.45
C ASP A 247 7.21 -11.25 -7.38
N MET A 248 6.10 -11.52 -8.06
CA MET A 248 5.96 -12.66 -8.95
C MET A 248 5.21 -12.33 -10.23
N HIS A 249 5.40 -13.17 -11.25
CA HIS A 249 4.59 -13.14 -12.45
C HIS A 249 4.30 -14.55 -12.96
N VAL A 250 3.03 -14.79 -13.28
CA VAL A 250 2.58 -15.98 -14.01
C VAL A 250 2.47 -15.63 -15.50
N ASP A 251 3.40 -16.15 -16.28
CA ASP A 251 3.53 -15.89 -17.71
C ASP A 251 2.98 -17.07 -18.53
N CYS A 252 1.80 -16.91 -19.12
CA CYS A 252 1.19 -17.90 -20.00
C CYS A 252 1.49 -17.66 -21.49
N ASP A 253 2.19 -16.57 -21.82
CA ASP A 253 2.47 -16.14 -23.19
C ASP A 253 3.98 -16.16 -23.52
N TRP A 254 4.80 -16.84 -22.71
CA TRP A 254 6.25 -16.94 -22.93
C TRP A 254 6.55 -17.75 -24.19
N GLU A 255 6.89 -17.07 -25.29
CA GLU A 255 7.17 -17.70 -26.59
C GLU A 255 8.50 -17.20 -27.22
N PRO A 256 9.40 -18.11 -27.67
CA PRO A 256 9.29 -19.55 -27.54
C PRO A 256 9.51 -19.99 -26.10
N ALA A 257 8.55 -20.74 -25.54
CA ALA A 257 8.77 -21.42 -24.26
C ALA A 257 10.00 -22.32 -24.41
N ASN A 258 10.83 -22.36 -23.37
CA ASN A 258 12.02 -23.20 -23.38
C ASN A 258 11.65 -24.63 -23.80
N PRO A 259 12.26 -25.22 -24.86
CA PRO A 259 11.86 -26.55 -25.34
C PRO A 259 11.93 -27.65 -24.26
N LEU A 260 12.77 -27.48 -23.24
CA LEU A 260 12.87 -28.39 -22.08
C LEU A 260 11.62 -28.35 -21.18
N TRP A 261 10.89 -27.25 -21.19
CA TRP A 261 9.77 -26.94 -20.30
C TRP A 261 8.48 -26.58 -21.05
N SER A 262 8.47 -26.76 -22.38
CA SER A 262 7.34 -26.54 -23.31
C SER A 262 6.08 -27.38 -23.06
N ILE A 263 6.07 -28.16 -21.98
CA ILE A 263 4.88 -28.87 -21.49
C ILE A 263 4.01 -28.01 -20.57
N GLU A 264 4.56 -26.95 -20.00
CA GLU A 264 3.83 -26.01 -19.15
C GLU A 264 2.96 -25.08 -20.02
N GLU A 265 1.72 -24.84 -19.58
CA GLU A 265 0.85 -23.83 -20.20
C GLU A 265 1.15 -22.42 -19.66
N CYS A 266 1.63 -22.33 -18.42
CA CYS A 266 2.03 -21.07 -17.77
C CYS A 266 3.29 -21.27 -16.92
N HIS A 267 4.08 -20.22 -16.82
CA HIS A 267 5.41 -20.21 -16.22
C HIS A 267 5.48 -19.23 -15.06
N LEU A 268 6.01 -19.65 -13.91
CA LEU A 268 6.13 -18.78 -12.74
C LEU A 268 7.54 -18.20 -12.65
N PHE A 269 7.63 -16.87 -12.62
CA PHE A 269 8.83 -16.12 -12.32
C PHE A 269 8.69 -15.41 -10.97
N LEU A 270 9.78 -15.35 -10.22
CA LEU A 270 9.88 -14.64 -8.95
C LEU A 270 10.99 -13.60 -9.04
N TYR A 271 10.80 -12.46 -8.41
CA TYR A 271 11.70 -11.31 -8.45
C TYR A 271 12.09 -10.90 -7.04
N GLY A 272 13.14 -11.52 -6.48
CA GLY A 272 13.59 -11.26 -5.12
C GLY A 272 14.52 -10.06 -5.02
N ALA A 273 14.30 -9.20 -4.03
CA ALA A 273 15.16 -8.05 -3.76
C ALA A 273 16.20 -8.40 -2.69
N ASP A 274 17.47 -8.61 -3.08
CA ASP A 274 18.55 -8.93 -2.13
C ASP A 274 19.21 -7.62 -1.64
N PRO A 275 19.00 -7.23 -0.37
CA PRO A 275 19.39 -5.92 0.15
C PRO A 275 20.89 -5.82 0.46
N TYR A 276 21.66 -6.91 0.38
CA TYR A 276 23.05 -6.88 0.85
C TYR A 276 23.91 -5.92 0.00
N PRO A 277 24.60 -4.92 0.60
CA PRO A 277 25.31 -3.90 -0.16
C PRO A 277 26.31 -4.48 -1.16
N GLU A 278 25.99 -4.34 -2.44
CA GLU A 278 26.66 -5.06 -3.52
C GLU A 278 28.13 -4.64 -3.71
N MET A 279 28.45 -3.40 -3.36
CA MET A 279 29.82 -2.84 -3.40
C MET A 279 30.79 -3.51 -2.42
N VAL A 280 30.32 -4.31 -1.46
CA VAL A 280 31.13 -4.96 -0.43
C VAL A 280 31.44 -6.43 -0.77
N GLU A 281 30.61 -7.11 -1.57
CA GLU A 281 30.77 -8.54 -1.84
C GLU A 281 31.59 -8.87 -3.11
N GLY A 282 32.01 -7.84 -3.86
CA GLY A 282 32.81 -7.96 -5.10
C GLY A 282 34.14 -8.74 -5.01
N ASP A 283 34.52 -9.25 -3.83
CA ASP A 283 35.71 -10.07 -3.60
C ASP A 283 35.44 -11.60 -3.53
N SER A 284 34.19 -12.08 -3.37
CA SER A 284 33.91 -13.51 -3.13
C SER A 284 33.38 -14.28 -4.35
N GLY A 285 32.65 -13.61 -5.27
CA GLY A 285 32.08 -14.22 -6.49
C GLY A 285 31.24 -15.48 -6.25
N THR A 286 30.72 -15.69 -5.05
CA THR A 286 30.02 -16.93 -4.67
C THR A 286 28.49 -16.74 -4.63
N PHE A 287 28.00 -15.50 -4.46
CA PHE A 287 26.57 -15.17 -4.42
C PHE A 287 26.31 -13.90 -5.24
N TYR A 288 25.37 -13.95 -6.19
CA TYR A 288 24.87 -12.78 -6.90
C TYR A 288 23.97 -11.96 -5.95
N LYS A 289 24.05 -10.63 -6.02
CA LYS A 289 23.32 -9.66 -5.17
C LYS A 289 22.54 -8.66 -6.02
N GLY A 290 21.57 -7.98 -5.41
CA GLY A 290 20.61 -7.12 -6.12
C GLY A 290 19.32 -7.84 -6.50
N THR A 291 18.72 -7.46 -7.63
CA THR A 291 17.50 -8.11 -8.12
C THR A 291 17.84 -9.52 -8.61
N GLN A 292 17.31 -10.53 -7.93
CA GLN A 292 17.45 -11.92 -8.34
C GLN A 292 16.16 -12.40 -9.00
N ILE A 293 16.29 -13.01 -10.18
CA ILE A 293 15.14 -13.57 -10.90
C ILE A 293 15.19 -15.08 -10.79
N PHE A 294 14.08 -15.68 -10.36
CA PHE A 294 13.91 -17.13 -10.27
C PHE A 294 12.85 -17.60 -11.25
N TYR A 295 13.00 -18.85 -11.68
CA TYR A 295 12.03 -19.57 -12.49
C TYR A 295 11.73 -20.91 -11.82
N VAL A 296 10.47 -21.34 -11.90
CA VAL A 296 9.99 -22.61 -11.37
C VAL A 296 9.79 -23.60 -12.50
N PRO A 297 10.72 -24.56 -12.70
CA PRO A 297 10.59 -25.57 -13.74
C PRO A 297 9.40 -26.49 -13.44
N LEU A 298 8.75 -26.97 -14.50
CA LEU A 298 7.55 -27.79 -14.48
C LEU A 298 6.30 -27.07 -13.93
N GLY A 299 6.38 -25.74 -13.74
CA GLY A 299 5.28 -24.88 -13.33
C GLY A 299 4.58 -25.31 -12.04
N PHE A 300 3.34 -24.85 -11.84
CA PHE A 300 2.52 -25.19 -10.67
C PHE A 300 2.22 -26.69 -10.55
N GLU A 301 2.19 -27.43 -11.67
CA GLU A 301 1.91 -28.87 -11.67
C GLU A 301 3.00 -29.69 -10.98
N SER A 302 4.21 -29.14 -10.87
CA SER A 302 5.33 -29.75 -10.15
C SER A 302 5.08 -29.79 -8.63
N TRP A 303 4.32 -28.84 -8.10
CA TRP A 303 4.11 -28.66 -6.67
C TRP A 303 2.87 -29.40 -6.19
N ASN A 304 2.87 -30.74 -6.28
CA ASN A 304 1.73 -31.53 -5.83
C ASN A 304 1.69 -31.69 -4.30
N PRO A 305 0.71 -31.10 -3.58
CA PRO A 305 0.60 -31.19 -2.12
C PRO A 305 0.30 -32.61 -1.61
N MET A 306 -0.08 -33.53 -2.50
CA MET A 306 -0.39 -34.93 -2.19
C MET A 306 0.76 -35.91 -2.48
N SER A 307 1.90 -35.43 -2.98
CA SER A 307 3.08 -36.25 -3.26
C SER A 307 3.81 -36.68 -1.98
N THR A 308 4.50 -37.83 -1.98
CA THR A 308 5.38 -38.21 -0.85
C THR A 308 6.66 -37.38 -0.82
N ASP A 309 7.34 -37.26 0.33
CA ASP A 309 8.60 -36.48 0.43
C ASP A 309 9.65 -36.87 -0.62
N GLU A 310 9.77 -38.16 -0.92
CA GLU A 310 10.69 -38.67 -1.96
C GLU A 310 10.28 -38.22 -3.37
N GLN A 311 8.98 -38.09 -3.65
CA GLN A 311 8.46 -37.56 -4.91
C GLN A 311 8.55 -36.02 -4.98
N GLN A 312 8.42 -35.34 -3.84
CA GLN A 312 8.49 -33.88 -3.75
C GLN A 312 9.93 -33.36 -3.90
N ASN A 313 10.95 -34.09 -3.42
CA ASN A 313 12.35 -33.67 -3.54
C ASN A 313 12.83 -33.48 -5.00
N ASP A 314 12.21 -34.17 -5.96
CA ASP A 314 12.52 -34.01 -7.39
C ASP A 314 11.72 -32.86 -8.06
N SER A 315 10.63 -32.39 -7.45
CA SER A 315 9.67 -31.42 -8.04
C SER A 315 9.66 -30.03 -7.40
N ARG A 316 10.46 -29.81 -6.36
CA ARG A 316 10.56 -28.57 -5.56
C ARG A 316 11.51 -27.50 -6.10
N GLN A 317 11.98 -27.64 -7.34
CA GLN A 317 13.08 -26.80 -7.82
C GLN A 317 12.60 -25.36 -8.07
N ILE A 318 13.27 -24.41 -7.45
CA ILE A 318 13.26 -23.00 -7.81
C ILE A 318 14.66 -22.73 -8.32
N LEU A 319 14.82 -22.21 -9.54
CA LEU A 319 16.14 -22.01 -10.15
C LEU A 319 16.37 -20.52 -10.36
N ARG A 320 17.56 -20.03 -9.98
CA ARG A 320 17.98 -18.69 -10.40
C ARG A 320 18.10 -18.65 -11.92
N TRP A 321 17.38 -17.73 -12.54
CA TRP A 321 17.25 -17.59 -13.98
C TRP A 321 17.94 -16.34 -14.54
N GLY A 322 18.01 -15.28 -13.75
CA GLY A 322 18.56 -13.99 -14.14
C GLY A 322 18.97 -13.16 -12.94
N GLY A 323 19.58 -12.01 -13.22
CA GLY A 323 19.92 -11.03 -12.22
C GLY A 323 20.06 -9.63 -12.82
N TYR A 324 19.70 -8.61 -12.05
CA TYR A 324 19.99 -7.21 -12.39
C TYR A 324 20.60 -6.46 -11.21
N SER A 325 21.58 -5.62 -11.53
CA SER A 325 22.13 -4.59 -10.65
C SER A 325 22.48 -3.32 -11.42
N PRO A 326 22.22 -2.13 -10.87
CA PRO A 326 22.64 -0.87 -11.47
C PRO A 326 24.14 -0.83 -11.73
N GLU A 327 24.54 -0.49 -12.96
CA GLU A 327 25.95 -0.26 -13.27
C GLU A 327 26.51 0.86 -12.39
N PRO A 328 27.66 0.68 -11.68
CA PRO A 328 28.16 1.67 -10.71
C PRO A 328 28.38 3.07 -11.28
N GLU A 329 28.75 3.20 -12.56
CA GLU A 329 28.84 4.50 -13.24
C GLU A 329 27.52 5.26 -13.34
N THR A 330 26.38 4.58 -13.23
CA THR A 330 25.04 5.17 -13.31
C THR A 330 24.54 5.69 -11.96
N THR A 331 25.29 5.50 -10.87
CA THR A 331 24.84 5.85 -9.50
C THR A 331 25.51 7.09 -8.93
N CYS A 332 26.50 7.67 -9.61
CA CYS A 332 27.32 8.76 -9.05
C CYS A 332 27.99 8.44 -7.70
N GLY A 333 28.25 7.16 -7.42
CA GLY A 333 28.78 6.74 -6.11
C GLY A 333 27.73 6.66 -5.00
N GLY A 334 26.44 6.78 -5.35
CA GLY A 334 25.33 6.42 -4.49
C GLY A 334 25.34 4.93 -4.13
N SER A 335 24.77 4.59 -2.98
CA SER A 335 24.58 3.21 -2.56
C SER A 335 23.70 2.40 -3.51
N ILE A 336 24.09 1.15 -3.73
CA ILE A 336 23.31 0.14 -4.44
C ILE A 336 22.78 -0.81 -3.38
N PHE A 337 21.53 -0.62 -3.03
CA PHE A 337 20.78 -1.40 -2.05
C PHE A 337 19.42 -1.66 -2.67
N ASN A 338 19.18 -2.91 -3.11
CA ASN A 338 17.91 -3.29 -3.71
C ASN A 338 16.90 -3.51 -2.59
N HIS A 339 15.89 -2.66 -2.56
CA HIS A 339 14.90 -2.67 -1.51
C HIS A 339 13.64 -3.43 -1.92
N ASP A 340 13.15 -3.11 -3.11
CA ASP A 340 11.84 -3.52 -3.58
C ASP A 340 11.85 -3.73 -5.09
N ASN A 341 11.08 -4.70 -5.57
CA ASN A 341 10.88 -5.01 -6.98
C ASN A 341 9.38 -5.15 -7.23
N VAL A 342 8.81 -4.35 -8.14
CA VAL A 342 7.42 -4.49 -8.55
C VAL A 342 7.35 -4.84 -10.03
N PHE A 343 6.69 -5.96 -10.34
CA PHE A 343 6.40 -6.40 -11.69
C PHE A 343 5.14 -5.71 -12.20
N HIS A 344 5.21 -5.19 -13.42
CA HIS A 344 4.05 -4.59 -14.06
C HIS A 344 4.11 -4.73 -15.60
N ILE A 345 2.97 -4.95 -16.24
CA ILE A 345 2.84 -4.97 -17.70
C ILE A 345 2.45 -3.59 -18.18
N HIS A 346 3.40 -2.88 -18.77
CA HIS A 346 3.21 -1.49 -19.18
C HIS A 346 2.01 -1.34 -20.14
N PRO A 347 1.00 -0.49 -19.83
CA PRO A 347 -0.29 -0.50 -20.55
C PRO A 347 -0.19 -0.07 -22.01
N ILE A 348 0.79 0.77 -22.36
CA ILE A 348 1.03 1.21 -23.75
C ILE A 348 1.90 0.24 -24.54
N THR A 349 3.08 -0.13 -24.02
CA THR A 349 4.07 -0.90 -24.78
C THR A 349 3.82 -2.41 -24.73
N GLY A 350 3.07 -2.89 -23.72
CA GLY A 350 2.90 -4.31 -23.43
C GLY A 350 4.16 -5.00 -22.91
N GLN A 351 5.22 -4.23 -22.59
CA GLN A 351 6.43 -4.79 -22.00
C GLN A 351 6.16 -5.23 -20.57
N LYS A 352 6.74 -6.37 -20.20
CA LYS A 352 6.82 -6.86 -18.82
C LYS A 352 8.02 -6.19 -18.18
N LEU A 353 7.77 -5.23 -17.29
CA LEU A 353 8.79 -4.39 -16.69
C LEU A 353 8.89 -4.66 -15.18
N LEU A 354 10.11 -4.60 -14.66
CA LEU A 354 10.35 -4.45 -13.23
C LEU A 354 10.59 -2.97 -12.92
N TYR A 355 9.79 -2.42 -12.00
CA TYR A 355 9.98 -1.14 -11.36
C TYR A 355 10.70 -1.39 -10.05
N ILE A 356 11.99 -1.08 -10.02
CA ILE A 356 12.88 -1.50 -8.95
C ILE A 356 13.30 -0.30 -8.12
N SER A 357 13.10 -0.41 -6.81
CA SER A 357 13.56 0.55 -5.83
C SER A 357 14.97 0.20 -5.39
N TYR A 358 15.92 1.00 -5.84
CA TYR A 358 17.25 1.04 -5.24
C TYR A 358 17.41 2.33 -4.46
N TRP A 359 18.00 2.26 -3.28
CA TRP A 359 18.15 3.42 -2.39
C TRP A 359 18.64 4.69 -3.09
N ASP A 360 19.95 4.82 -3.26
CA ASP A 360 20.52 5.96 -3.94
C ASP A 360 20.49 5.73 -5.46
N ALA A 361 20.65 4.51 -5.96
CA ALA A 361 20.56 4.31 -7.41
C ALA A 361 19.17 4.73 -7.98
N GLY A 362 18.15 4.86 -7.14
CA GLY A 362 16.84 5.42 -7.49
C GLY A 362 15.93 4.39 -8.11
N LEU A 363 14.90 4.87 -8.81
CA LEU A 363 14.02 4.01 -9.58
C LEU A 363 14.78 3.45 -10.79
N ARG A 364 14.78 2.14 -10.97
CA ARG A 364 15.26 1.46 -12.19
C ARG A 364 14.09 0.75 -12.86
N ILE A 365 14.01 0.86 -14.18
CA ILE A 365 12.97 0.20 -14.98
C ILE A 365 13.67 -0.78 -15.91
N VAL A 366 13.41 -2.08 -15.73
CA VAL A 366 14.13 -3.16 -16.41
C VAL A 366 13.16 -4.05 -17.19
N ASP A 367 13.47 -4.32 -18.46
CA ASP A 367 12.63 -5.18 -19.32
C ASP A 367 12.95 -6.66 -19.12
N VAL A 368 11.96 -7.39 -18.60
CA VAL A 368 11.99 -8.84 -18.37
C VAL A 368 11.09 -9.62 -19.33
N SER A 369 10.60 -8.98 -20.40
CA SER A 369 9.63 -9.56 -21.34
C SER A 369 10.10 -10.82 -22.06
N ASN A 370 11.41 -10.96 -22.24
CA ASN A 370 12.01 -12.04 -23.02
C ASN A 370 13.03 -12.83 -22.18
N PRO A 371 12.59 -13.66 -21.23
CA PRO A 371 13.47 -14.55 -20.50
C PRO A 371 14.24 -15.49 -21.46
N PRO A 372 15.54 -15.72 -21.25
CA PRO A 372 16.36 -16.54 -22.15
C PRO A 372 15.99 -18.02 -22.04
N GLU A 373 16.21 -18.79 -23.12
CA GLU A 373 16.06 -20.26 -23.09
C GLU A 373 17.08 -20.95 -22.18
N VAL A 374 18.21 -20.31 -21.90
CA VAL A 374 19.24 -20.83 -20.99
C VAL A 374 19.37 -19.86 -19.82
N PRO A 375 19.29 -20.33 -18.56
CA PRO A 375 19.42 -19.46 -17.41
C PRO A 375 20.74 -18.67 -17.43
N ASP A 376 20.68 -17.40 -17.02
CA ASP A 376 21.81 -16.50 -16.77
C ASP A 376 21.89 -16.17 -15.27
N PRO A 377 22.22 -17.15 -14.41
CA PRO A 377 22.10 -17.02 -12.96
C PRO A 377 23.08 -16.00 -12.34
N GLU A 378 24.06 -15.52 -13.11
CA GLU A 378 24.99 -14.49 -12.68
C GLU A 378 24.60 -13.10 -13.23
N GLY A 379 23.47 -12.98 -13.92
CA GLY A 379 22.98 -11.72 -14.46
C GLY A 379 24.02 -11.02 -15.35
N ILE A 380 24.75 -11.76 -16.18
CA ILE A 380 25.80 -11.15 -17.02
C ILE A 380 25.18 -10.36 -18.17
N SER A 381 24.04 -10.81 -18.66
CA SER A 381 23.35 -10.25 -19.82
C SER A 381 21.87 -10.07 -19.59
N TRP A 382 21.18 -11.04 -18.98
CA TRP A 382 19.73 -10.94 -18.78
C TRP A 382 19.34 -10.85 -17.29
N PRO A 383 18.49 -9.86 -16.92
CA PRO A 383 18.11 -8.67 -17.69
C PRO A 383 19.11 -7.50 -17.52
N GLN A 384 20.35 -7.76 -17.10
CA GLN A 384 21.40 -6.74 -16.91
C GLN A 384 21.53 -5.73 -18.08
N ASP A 385 21.50 -6.21 -19.32
CA ASP A 385 21.60 -5.36 -20.53
C ASP A 385 20.26 -4.71 -20.94
N ASN A 386 19.18 -4.95 -20.19
CA ASN A 386 17.81 -4.56 -20.52
C ASN A 386 17.25 -3.45 -19.61
N GLU A 387 18.10 -2.64 -18.96
CA GLU A 387 17.64 -1.40 -18.32
C GLU A 387 17.02 -0.47 -19.38
N VAL A 388 15.72 -0.20 -19.25
CA VAL A 388 14.95 0.65 -20.17
C VAL A 388 15.11 2.11 -19.81
N GLY A 389 14.99 2.41 -18.51
CA GLY A 389 15.07 3.77 -18.00
C GLY A 389 15.22 3.80 -16.49
N ARG A 390 15.36 5.01 -15.95
CA ARG A 390 15.55 5.22 -14.51
C ARG A 390 15.21 6.64 -14.09
N TRP A 391 14.97 6.85 -12.81
CA TRP A 391 14.87 8.18 -12.24
C TRP A 391 15.81 8.28 -11.03
N LEU A 392 16.59 9.37 -10.97
CA LEU A 392 17.87 9.51 -10.23
C LEU A 392 19.03 8.70 -10.81
N GLY A 393 20.24 9.16 -10.51
CA GLY A 393 21.49 8.59 -11.01
C GLY A 393 22.40 9.59 -11.70
N CYS A 394 23.39 9.04 -12.40
CA CYS A 394 24.46 9.77 -13.04
C CYS A 394 24.18 10.06 -14.51
N PRO A 395 24.65 11.20 -15.03
CA PRO A 395 24.72 11.43 -16.46
C PRO A 395 25.59 10.42 -17.18
N SER A 396 24.94 9.39 -17.74
CA SER A 396 25.61 8.33 -18.49
C SER A 396 25.10 8.16 -19.93
N ALA A 397 23.93 8.70 -20.28
CA ALA A 397 23.37 8.50 -21.61
C ALA A 397 23.84 9.56 -22.62
N SER A 398 24.21 9.08 -23.81
CA SER A 398 24.71 9.91 -24.90
C SER A 398 23.63 10.72 -25.63
N ASP A 399 22.36 10.34 -25.47
CA ASP A 399 21.20 11.04 -26.01
C ASP A 399 20.85 12.33 -25.25
N GLY A 400 21.44 12.50 -24.06
CA GLY A 400 21.28 13.65 -23.19
C GLY A 400 20.08 13.58 -22.24
N TRP A 401 19.22 12.54 -22.28
CA TRP A 401 18.05 12.46 -21.38
C TRP A 401 18.46 12.36 -19.91
N TYR A 402 19.49 11.58 -19.64
CA TYR A 402 20.11 11.47 -18.32
C TYR A 402 21.22 12.52 -18.12
N GLY A 403 21.38 13.46 -19.05
CA GLY A 403 22.33 14.57 -18.94
C GLY A 403 21.96 15.58 -17.86
N PRO A 404 22.87 16.53 -17.55
CA PRO A 404 22.59 17.62 -16.60
C PRO A 404 21.44 18.55 -17.05
N ASP A 405 21.13 18.55 -18.35
CA ASP A 405 20.04 19.34 -18.96
C ASP A 405 18.85 18.46 -19.39
N GLY A 406 18.80 17.19 -18.93
CA GLY A 406 17.80 16.21 -19.34
C GLY A 406 16.67 16.02 -18.32
N GLY A 407 15.66 15.23 -18.69
CA GLY A 407 14.45 15.02 -17.88
C GLY A 407 14.63 14.12 -16.65
N GLY A 408 15.64 13.25 -16.64
CA GLY A 408 15.70 12.08 -15.74
C GLY A 408 16.02 12.35 -14.27
N HIS A 409 16.49 13.55 -13.89
CA HIS A 409 16.94 13.83 -12.52
C HIS A 409 16.38 15.13 -11.92
N ALA A 410 15.33 15.70 -12.53
CA ALA A 410 14.72 16.95 -12.08
C ALA A 410 15.70 18.12 -11.83
N ASN A 411 16.80 18.19 -12.61
CA ASN A 411 17.93 19.10 -12.43
C ASN A 411 18.68 19.01 -11.08
N MET A 412 18.47 17.94 -10.31
CA MET A 412 19.19 17.69 -9.06
C MET A 412 20.63 17.25 -9.35
N THR A 413 21.58 17.78 -8.59
CA THR A 413 22.96 17.27 -8.59
C THR A 413 23.07 15.97 -7.81
N SER A 414 24.14 15.21 -8.04
CA SER A 414 24.43 13.99 -7.26
C SER A 414 24.53 14.23 -5.76
N GLU A 415 24.99 15.40 -5.34
CA GLU A 415 25.05 15.79 -3.93
C GLU A 415 23.67 16.11 -3.35
N GLU A 416 22.72 16.56 -4.17
CA GLU A 416 21.36 16.89 -3.74
C GLU A 416 20.50 15.64 -3.53
N TRP A 417 20.72 14.59 -4.32
CA TRP A 417 19.91 13.37 -4.25
C TRP A 417 20.60 12.19 -3.56
N GLY A 418 21.93 12.09 -3.60
CA GLY A 418 22.65 10.89 -3.15
C GLY A 418 23.20 10.96 -1.73
N GLY A 419 23.39 9.78 -1.11
CA GLY A 419 24.06 9.62 0.17
C GLY A 419 23.33 10.31 1.32
N SER A 420 24.06 10.62 2.40
CA SER A 420 23.45 11.22 3.59
C SER A 420 22.82 12.59 3.32
N SER A 421 23.31 13.38 2.37
CA SER A 421 22.70 14.66 2.01
C SER A 421 21.37 14.48 1.29
N GLY A 422 21.30 13.54 0.36
CA GLY A 422 20.06 13.12 -0.30
C GLY A 422 19.01 12.62 0.67
N ALA A 423 19.42 11.70 1.55
CA ALA A 423 18.55 11.15 2.59
C ALA A 423 18.02 12.24 3.53
N LEU A 424 18.89 13.16 3.97
CA LEU A 424 18.46 14.31 4.78
C LEU A 424 17.42 15.17 4.05
N ASN A 425 17.57 15.39 2.74
CA ASN A 425 16.66 16.25 1.98
C ASN A 425 15.42 15.52 1.45
N GLY A 426 15.23 14.25 1.75
CA GLY A 426 14.08 13.48 1.29
C GLY A 426 14.14 13.04 -0.18
N ASN A 427 15.33 13.05 -0.78
CA ASN A 427 15.52 12.87 -2.23
C ASN A 427 16.11 11.49 -2.61
N GLY A 428 16.74 10.79 -1.67
CA GLY A 428 17.36 9.47 -1.87
C GLY A 428 16.78 8.41 -0.94
N TRP A 429 17.41 7.23 -0.91
CA TRP A 429 16.94 6.04 -0.19
C TRP A 429 15.54 5.61 -0.61
N ILE A 430 15.34 5.52 -1.93
CA ILE A 430 14.10 5.02 -2.52
C ILE A 430 13.86 3.58 -2.03
N HIS A 431 12.70 3.41 -1.44
CA HIS A 431 12.28 2.27 -0.64
C HIS A 431 11.24 1.46 -1.41
N TYR A 432 10.16 2.09 -1.88
CA TYR A 432 9.09 1.44 -2.64
C TYR A 432 8.76 2.17 -3.93
N ALA A 433 8.26 1.41 -4.90
CA ALA A 433 7.76 1.92 -6.18
C ALA A 433 6.36 1.37 -6.45
N VAL A 434 5.42 2.25 -6.78
CA VAL A 434 4.02 1.90 -7.04
C VAL A 434 3.65 2.40 -8.45
N PRO A 435 3.80 1.58 -9.49
CA PRO A 435 3.30 1.89 -10.83
C PRO A 435 1.77 1.77 -10.87
N TYR A 436 1.10 2.66 -11.60
CA TYR A 436 -0.35 2.52 -11.85
C TYR A 436 -0.65 1.38 -12.81
N ASP A 437 -1.70 0.62 -12.56
CA ASP A 437 -2.10 -0.47 -13.48
C ASP A 437 -2.66 0.00 -14.83
N HIS A 438 -2.97 1.28 -14.95
CA HIS A 438 -3.72 1.86 -16.06
C HIS A 438 -3.24 3.27 -16.36
N LEU A 439 -3.55 3.76 -17.57
CA LEU A 439 -3.37 5.18 -17.88
C LEU A 439 -4.43 6.05 -17.22
N LEU A 440 -4.00 7.23 -16.79
CA LEU A 440 -4.83 8.28 -16.22
C LEU A 440 -4.96 9.47 -17.18
N CYS A 441 -6.15 10.05 -17.26
CA CYS A 441 -6.41 11.35 -17.87
C CYS A 441 -7.48 12.09 -17.08
N ASN A 442 -7.11 13.18 -16.39
CA ASN A 442 -8.02 13.98 -15.55
C ASN A 442 -8.87 13.11 -14.59
N GLY A 443 -8.21 12.17 -13.91
CA GLY A 443 -8.84 11.21 -13.01
C GLY A 443 -9.57 10.04 -13.65
N ALA A 444 -9.83 10.07 -14.97
CA ALA A 444 -10.39 8.93 -15.67
C ALA A 444 -9.33 7.86 -15.95
N LYS A 445 -9.71 6.59 -15.79
CA LYS A 445 -8.92 5.44 -16.20
C LYS A 445 -9.21 5.09 -17.64
N GLU A 446 -8.23 4.54 -18.35
CA GLU A 446 -8.42 4.12 -19.75
C GLU A 446 -9.42 2.96 -19.92
N THR A 447 -9.72 2.27 -18.82
CA THR A 447 -10.69 1.16 -18.75
C THR A 447 -12.09 1.64 -18.38
N ASP A 448 -12.25 2.90 -17.95
CA ASP A 448 -13.57 3.47 -17.65
C ASP A 448 -14.39 3.66 -18.95
N PRO A 449 -15.73 3.69 -18.87
CA PRO A 449 -16.56 3.95 -20.03
C PRO A 449 -16.23 5.33 -20.65
N MET A 450 -15.98 5.39 -21.95
CA MET A 450 -15.56 6.61 -22.65
C MET A 450 -16.50 7.82 -22.43
N GLU A 451 -17.79 7.60 -22.13
CA GLU A 451 -18.74 8.66 -21.78
C GLU A 451 -18.49 9.34 -20.43
N THR A 452 -17.66 8.77 -19.55
CA THR A 452 -17.25 9.37 -18.27
C THR A 452 -16.02 10.24 -18.40
N TRP A 453 -15.30 10.17 -19.53
CA TRP A 453 -14.06 10.89 -19.74
C TRP A 453 -14.30 12.37 -20.04
N ASP A 454 -13.37 13.21 -19.58
CA ASP A 454 -13.31 14.62 -19.96
C ASP A 454 -13.05 14.79 -21.47
N ALA A 455 -13.46 15.94 -22.02
CA ALA A 455 -13.29 16.21 -23.45
C ALA A 455 -11.81 16.22 -23.86
N GLU A 456 -10.94 16.65 -22.95
CA GLU A 456 -9.50 16.69 -23.05
C GLU A 456 -8.85 15.30 -23.06
N CYS A 457 -9.59 14.23 -22.77
CA CYS A 457 -9.11 12.85 -22.89
C CYS A 457 -9.43 12.23 -24.27
N GLY A 458 -10.21 12.92 -25.10
CA GLY A 458 -10.51 12.54 -26.49
C GLY A 458 -11.09 11.13 -26.60
N THR A 459 -10.58 10.35 -27.55
CA THR A 459 -10.98 8.94 -27.75
C THR A 459 -9.99 7.94 -27.13
N GLY A 460 -9.19 8.36 -26.14
CA GLY A 460 -8.23 7.50 -25.45
C GLY A 460 -6.76 7.77 -25.83
N PRO A 461 -5.81 6.93 -25.38
CA PRO A 461 -4.37 7.18 -25.53
C PRO A 461 -3.87 7.25 -26.98
N ASN A 462 -4.62 6.68 -27.92
CA ASN A 462 -4.31 6.71 -29.36
C ASN A 462 -4.90 7.92 -30.10
N ASP A 463 -5.60 8.82 -29.41
CA ASP A 463 -6.14 10.04 -30.01
C ASP A 463 -5.00 10.94 -30.50
N ALA A 464 -5.13 11.47 -31.72
CA ALA A 464 -4.06 12.23 -32.37
C ALA A 464 -3.82 13.62 -31.75
N GLU A 465 -4.82 14.18 -31.06
CA GLU A 465 -4.74 15.50 -30.41
C GLU A 465 -4.66 15.36 -28.89
N PHE A 466 -5.49 14.48 -28.32
CA PHE A 466 -5.66 14.34 -26.88
C PHE A 466 -4.93 13.13 -26.27
N GLY A 467 -4.36 12.24 -27.08
CA GLY A 467 -3.63 11.06 -26.61
C GLY A 467 -2.45 11.41 -25.70
N ILE A 468 -1.87 12.60 -25.90
CA ILE A 468 -0.81 13.15 -25.05
C ILE A 468 -1.26 13.39 -23.59
N ASN A 469 -2.56 13.44 -23.30
CA ASN A 469 -3.05 13.68 -21.94
C ASN A 469 -3.15 12.40 -21.11
N TRP A 470 -3.05 11.23 -21.75
CA TRP A 470 -3.02 9.94 -21.06
C TRP A 470 -1.63 9.65 -20.52
N ARG A 471 -1.56 9.38 -19.22
CA ARG A 471 -0.30 9.23 -18.49
C ARG A 471 -0.25 7.95 -17.69
N HIS A 472 0.88 7.27 -17.81
CA HIS A 472 1.27 6.24 -16.87
C HIS A 472 2.15 6.90 -15.81
N LEU A 473 1.80 6.74 -14.55
CA LEU A 473 2.52 7.34 -13.43
C LEU A 473 3.11 6.23 -12.57
N THR A 474 4.28 6.49 -12.00
CA THR A 474 4.90 5.65 -10.97
C THR A 474 5.21 6.53 -9.78
N LEU A 475 4.74 6.13 -8.61
CA LEU A 475 5.04 6.80 -7.36
C LEU A 475 6.22 6.11 -6.71
N ILE A 476 7.13 6.88 -6.14
CA ILE A 476 8.26 6.33 -5.40
C ILE A 476 8.37 7.00 -4.04
N ALA A 477 8.61 6.17 -3.04
CA ALA A 477 8.62 6.55 -1.63
C ALA A 477 9.99 6.20 -1.02
N PRO A 478 10.50 7.02 -0.09
CA PRO A 478 11.77 6.74 0.56
C PRO A 478 11.60 6.17 1.97
N GLU A 479 12.65 5.54 2.49
CA GLU A 479 12.75 5.14 3.89
C GLU A 479 13.96 5.76 4.57
N TYR A 480 13.76 6.27 5.78
CA TYR A 480 14.81 6.85 6.61
C TYR A 480 14.71 6.30 8.03
N GLY A 481 15.75 5.58 8.48
CA GLY A 481 15.84 5.18 9.89
C GLY A 481 16.01 6.36 10.87
N SER A 482 16.44 7.51 10.37
CA SER A 482 16.32 8.82 11.03
C SER A 482 16.62 9.92 10.01
N ASN A 483 15.93 11.05 10.08
CA ASN A 483 16.20 12.19 9.18
C ASN A 483 16.13 13.51 9.95
N THR A 484 17.27 14.17 10.20
CA THR A 484 17.31 15.41 11.00
C THR A 484 16.79 16.67 10.29
N ASN A 485 16.58 16.62 8.97
CA ASN A 485 15.97 17.71 8.20
C ASN A 485 14.48 17.42 7.94
N HIS A 486 14.01 16.27 8.42
CA HIS A 486 12.62 15.84 8.55
C HIS A 486 11.79 16.08 7.28
N THR A 487 12.31 15.60 6.16
CA THR A 487 11.61 15.61 4.87
C THR A 487 11.58 14.20 4.33
N GLY A 488 10.40 13.72 3.97
CA GLY A 488 10.26 12.55 3.12
C GLY A 488 9.24 12.85 2.04
N TYR A 489 9.72 12.83 0.80
CA TYR A 489 8.87 13.11 -0.35
C TYR A 489 8.49 11.81 -1.03
N VAL A 490 7.20 11.62 -1.24
CA VAL A 490 6.69 10.71 -2.27
C VAL A 490 6.73 11.46 -3.59
N TRP A 491 7.36 10.87 -4.60
CA TRP A 491 7.56 11.51 -5.91
C TRP A 491 6.67 10.87 -6.95
N THR A 492 5.97 11.68 -7.74
CA THR A 492 5.15 11.22 -8.87
C THR A 492 5.94 11.38 -10.16
N ILE A 493 6.30 10.25 -10.76
CA ILE A 493 7.15 10.15 -11.94
C ILE A 493 6.28 9.80 -13.15
N ASP A 494 6.35 10.58 -14.22
CA ASP A 494 5.80 10.16 -15.52
C ASP A 494 6.64 8.99 -16.00
N THR A 495 6.00 7.84 -16.26
CA THR A 495 6.65 6.65 -16.83
C THR A 495 5.92 6.19 -18.09
N THR A 496 5.16 7.09 -18.73
CA THR A 496 4.39 6.83 -19.97
C THR A 496 5.28 6.35 -21.11
N ASP A 497 6.47 6.94 -21.24
CA ASP A 497 7.59 6.37 -21.97
C ASP A 497 8.59 5.85 -20.91
N PRO A 498 8.68 4.53 -20.68
CA PRO A 498 9.51 3.98 -19.62
C PRO A 498 11.00 4.25 -19.84
N ALA A 499 11.42 4.62 -21.05
CA ALA A 499 12.81 5.01 -21.32
C ALA A 499 13.10 6.47 -20.95
N LYS A 500 12.06 7.28 -20.74
CA LYS A 500 12.13 8.72 -20.48
C LYS A 500 11.31 9.14 -19.26
N PRO A 501 11.57 8.56 -18.09
CA PRO A 501 10.89 8.98 -16.89
C PRO A 501 11.29 10.40 -16.47
N PHE A 502 10.35 11.17 -15.94
CA PHE A 502 10.62 12.51 -15.39
C PHE A 502 9.65 12.88 -14.27
N LEU A 503 10.10 13.78 -13.39
CA LEU A 503 9.33 14.22 -12.23
C LEU A 503 8.17 15.14 -12.65
N MET A 504 6.97 14.91 -12.10
CA MET A 504 5.78 15.75 -12.33
C MET A 504 5.28 16.44 -11.05
N SER A 505 5.33 15.73 -9.94
CA SER A 505 4.83 16.21 -8.65
C SER A 505 5.55 15.53 -7.49
N LYS A 506 5.37 16.09 -6.30
CA LYS A 506 5.90 15.57 -5.05
C LYS A 506 4.94 15.86 -3.92
N TRP A 507 4.84 14.93 -3.00
CA TRP A 507 4.00 15.01 -1.82
C TRP A 507 4.82 14.66 -0.58
N LYS A 508 4.41 15.16 0.59
CA LYS A 508 4.92 14.73 1.89
C LYS A 508 3.80 14.87 2.91
N LEU A 509 3.96 14.25 4.08
CA LEU A 509 3.03 14.44 5.19
C LEU A 509 2.77 15.95 5.42
N PRO A 510 1.51 16.39 5.38
CA PRO A 510 1.16 17.78 5.61
C PRO A 510 1.38 18.13 7.08
N GLY A 511 1.52 19.42 7.36
CA GLY A 511 1.69 19.92 8.72
C GLY A 511 3.12 20.31 9.08
N SER A 512 3.27 20.67 10.34
CA SER A 512 4.50 21.18 10.96
C SER A 512 4.62 20.57 12.34
N SER A 513 5.83 20.33 12.82
CA SER A 513 6.00 19.73 14.13
C SER A 513 6.72 20.64 15.10
N ILE A 514 6.48 20.39 16.39
CA ILE A 514 7.22 21.00 17.48
C ILE A 514 8.43 20.09 17.78
N LEU A 515 9.60 20.67 17.92
CA LEU A 515 10.83 19.99 18.31
C LEU A 515 10.91 19.81 19.83
N PRO A 516 11.75 18.91 20.35
CA PRO A 516 11.92 18.70 21.80
C PRO A 516 12.33 19.95 22.60
N ASP A 517 12.89 20.97 21.94
CA ASP A 517 13.23 22.25 22.57
C ASP A 517 12.10 23.30 22.54
N GLY A 518 10.93 22.92 22.02
CA GLY A 518 9.73 23.74 21.88
C GLY A 518 9.70 24.65 20.65
N THR A 519 10.69 24.56 19.76
CA THR A 519 10.68 25.32 18.50
C THR A 519 9.89 24.59 17.40
N GLU A 520 9.32 25.33 16.45
CA GLU A 520 8.58 24.73 15.34
C GLU A 520 9.50 24.41 14.15
N HIS A 521 9.34 23.22 13.59
CA HIS A 521 9.94 22.77 12.35
C HIS A 521 8.90 22.88 11.23
N PRO A 522 9.27 23.39 10.03
CA PRO A 522 8.30 23.63 8.95
C PRO A 522 7.74 22.36 8.31
N HIS A 523 8.22 21.20 8.71
CA HIS A 523 7.83 19.88 8.21
C HIS A 523 7.61 18.95 9.40
N HIS A 524 6.88 17.88 9.16
CA HIS A 524 6.66 16.84 10.13
C HIS A 524 8.00 16.28 10.67
N TYR A 525 8.17 16.28 11.99
CA TYR A 525 9.38 15.91 12.72
C TYR A 525 9.41 14.42 12.97
N ILE A 526 10.57 13.79 12.81
CA ILE A 526 10.71 12.35 13.03
C ILE A 526 11.78 12.18 14.09
N PRO A 527 11.40 11.84 15.34
CA PRO A 527 12.35 11.74 16.42
C PRO A 527 13.38 10.65 16.15
N GLY A 528 14.56 10.80 16.74
CA GLY A 528 15.55 9.73 16.71
C GLY A 528 14.99 8.47 17.38
N GLY A 529 14.97 7.35 16.66
CA GLY A 529 14.33 6.11 17.11
C GLY A 529 13.09 5.72 16.31
N TYR A 530 12.55 6.64 15.49
CA TYR A 530 11.44 6.36 14.56
C TYR A 530 11.94 6.24 13.12
N ILE A 531 11.34 5.32 12.38
CA ILE A 531 11.59 5.13 10.95
C ILE A 531 10.54 5.92 10.16
N TYR A 532 11.00 6.81 9.29
CA TYR A 532 10.14 7.36 8.25
C TYR A 532 10.06 6.36 7.11
N SER A 533 8.87 5.88 6.80
CA SER A 533 8.68 5.08 5.59
C SER A 533 7.21 5.17 5.22
N PRO A 534 6.84 5.68 4.03
CA PRO A 534 5.62 5.26 3.35
C PRO A 534 5.89 3.81 2.93
N HIS A 535 5.66 2.89 3.87
CA HIS A 535 6.27 1.56 3.83
C HIS A 535 5.64 0.68 2.77
N ASN A 536 4.35 0.83 2.51
CA ASN A 536 3.65 0.17 1.42
C ASN A 536 2.61 1.14 0.82
N GLY A 537 2.20 0.91 -0.42
CA GLY A 537 1.16 1.70 -1.05
C GLY A 537 0.54 0.99 -2.23
N ASP A 538 -0.71 1.33 -2.51
CA ASP A 538 -1.49 0.72 -3.59
C ASP A 538 -2.35 1.76 -4.30
N THR A 539 -2.64 1.52 -5.58
CA THR A 539 -3.45 2.40 -6.42
C THR A 539 -4.92 2.02 -6.32
N GLY A 540 -5.78 3.01 -6.04
CA GLY A 540 -7.22 2.78 -5.93
C GLY A 540 -8.01 3.25 -7.13
N THR A 541 -9.24 3.71 -6.90
CA THR A 541 -10.05 4.30 -7.98
C THR A 541 -9.52 5.66 -8.42
N ASN A 542 -9.84 6.06 -9.65
CA ASN A 542 -9.35 7.29 -10.27
C ASN A 542 -7.81 7.40 -10.16
N GLY A 543 -7.28 8.59 -9.88
CA GLY A 543 -5.88 8.82 -9.53
C GLY A 543 -5.57 8.74 -8.03
N HIS A 544 -6.32 7.97 -7.23
CA HIS A 544 -6.03 7.83 -5.80
C HIS A 544 -4.89 6.85 -5.54
N VAL A 545 -4.04 7.17 -4.56
CA VAL A 545 -3.02 6.27 -4.01
C VAL A 545 -3.09 6.30 -2.50
N TYR A 546 -3.06 5.11 -1.91
CA TYR A 546 -3.14 4.86 -0.48
C TYR A 546 -1.77 4.46 0.02
N TRP A 547 -1.33 5.03 1.13
CA TRP A 547 -0.01 4.82 1.71
C TRP A 547 -0.11 4.44 3.17
N THR A 548 0.59 3.38 3.57
CA THR A 548 0.86 3.11 4.98
C THR A 548 2.11 3.84 5.41
N HIS A 549 2.10 4.37 6.63
CA HIS A 549 3.29 4.91 7.27
C HIS A 549 3.51 4.24 8.62
N TYR A 550 4.76 3.88 8.88
CA TYR A 550 5.18 3.31 10.17
C TYR A 550 4.89 4.16 11.41
N HIS A 551 4.65 5.46 11.28
CA HIS A 551 4.41 6.36 12.43
C HIS A 551 3.22 7.30 12.22
N ALA A 552 2.66 7.35 11.00
CA ALA A 552 1.65 8.35 10.63
C ALA A 552 0.31 7.72 10.21
N GLY A 553 0.16 6.40 10.28
CA GLY A 553 -1.04 5.71 9.86
C GLY A 553 -1.21 5.67 8.33
N ASN A 554 -2.46 5.62 7.87
CA ASN A 554 -2.80 5.52 6.45
C ASN A 554 -3.18 6.88 5.87
N TRP A 555 -2.69 7.17 4.67
CA TRP A 555 -2.93 8.42 3.98
C TRP A 555 -3.42 8.20 2.56
N VAL A 556 -4.35 9.03 2.11
CA VAL A 556 -4.86 9.00 0.74
C VAL A 556 -4.42 10.26 0.01
N THR A 557 -3.84 10.07 -1.18
CA THR A 557 -3.39 11.16 -2.07
C THR A 557 -4.07 11.04 -3.43
N ASP A 558 -4.42 12.18 -4.02
CA ASP A 558 -5.01 12.25 -5.36
C ASP A 558 -4.01 12.82 -6.38
N HIS A 559 -3.84 12.07 -7.46
CA HIS A 559 -2.95 12.31 -8.59
C HIS A 559 -3.71 12.47 -9.92
N SER A 560 -5.04 12.53 -9.88
CA SER A 560 -5.93 12.62 -11.04
C SER A 560 -5.61 13.80 -11.96
N ASP A 561 -5.26 14.94 -11.36
CA ASP A 561 -5.11 16.22 -12.06
C ASP A 561 -3.65 16.57 -12.38
N ILE A 562 -2.70 15.68 -12.06
CA ILE A 562 -1.27 16.00 -12.12
C ILE A 562 -0.85 16.48 -13.51
N TRP A 563 -1.33 15.84 -14.57
CA TRP A 563 -0.99 16.24 -15.95
C TRP A 563 -1.57 17.60 -16.34
N GLN A 564 -2.84 17.86 -16.01
CA GLN A 564 -3.52 19.09 -16.41
C GLN A 564 -3.05 20.33 -15.63
N ASP A 565 -2.66 20.14 -14.38
CA ASP A 565 -2.22 21.21 -13.48
C ASP A 565 -0.73 21.55 -13.64
N LEU A 566 0.02 20.79 -14.45
CA LEU A 566 1.40 21.13 -14.81
C LEU A 566 1.46 22.42 -15.61
N GLU A 567 2.25 23.39 -15.15
CA GLU A 567 2.54 24.59 -15.91
C GLU A 567 3.77 24.36 -16.80
N TRP A 568 3.57 24.30 -18.11
CA TRP A 568 4.64 24.08 -19.09
C TRP A 568 5.35 25.38 -19.49
N VAL A 569 6.65 25.29 -19.79
CA VAL A 569 7.42 26.38 -20.37
C VAL A 569 6.84 26.73 -21.74
N GLY A 570 6.31 27.95 -21.86
CA GLY A 570 5.63 28.39 -23.09
C GLY A 570 4.17 27.93 -23.20
N GLY A 571 3.62 27.29 -22.17
CA GLY A 571 2.20 26.93 -22.08
C GLY A 571 1.77 25.80 -23.01
N THR A 572 2.71 24.99 -23.50
CA THR A 572 2.42 23.83 -24.36
C THR A 572 3.10 22.59 -23.77
N PRO A 573 2.39 21.47 -23.61
CA PRO A 573 2.99 20.23 -23.16
C PRO A 573 4.15 19.78 -24.06
N ALA A 574 5.27 19.42 -23.44
CA ALA A 574 6.48 18.97 -24.12
C ALA A 574 7.15 17.81 -23.33
N PRO A 575 6.45 16.68 -23.13
CA PRO A 575 6.96 15.53 -22.38
C PRO A 575 8.26 14.95 -22.97
N GLU A 576 8.50 15.14 -24.27
CA GLU A 576 9.72 14.70 -24.95
C GLU A 576 11.00 15.45 -24.51
N ILE A 577 10.85 16.57 -23.81
CA ILE A 577 11.93 17.32 -23.16
C ILE A 577 12.08 16.92 -21.68
N GLY A 578 10.98 16.45 -21.05
CA GLY A 578 10.94 16.07 -19.64
C GLY A 578 10.92 17.25 -18.68
N TYR A 579 11.48 17.05 -17.48
CA TYR A 579 11.43 18.04 -16.39
C TYR A 579 11.85 19.48 -16.78
N PRO A 580 12.88 19.73 -17.63
CA PRO A 580 13.23 21.10 -18.04
C PRO A 580 12.11 21.87 -18.77
N ALA A 581 11.10 21.18 -19.31
CA ALA A 581 9.93 21.82 -19.90
C ALA A 581 8.83 22.17 -18.88
N ILE A 582 9.00 21.83 -17.61
CA ILE A 582 8.07 22.16 -16.53
C ILE A 582 8.49 23.50 -15.91
N ALA A 583 7.62 24.50 -16.01
CA ALA A 583 7.79 25.79 -15.34
C ALA A 583 7.40 25.73 -13.86
N LYS A 584 6.40 24.91 -13.53
CA LYS A 584 5.96 24.63 -12.16
C LYS A 584 5.34 23.23 -12.10
N MET A 585 5.77 22.44 -11.12
CA MET A 585 5.21 21.13 -10.82
C MET A 585 3.75 21.23 -10.37
N SER A 586 3.00 20.16 -10.61
CA SER A 586 1.64 20.04 -10.10
C SER A 586 1.65 19.70 -8.60
N GLU A 587 0.54 19.92 -7.92
CA GLU A 587 0.33 19.62 -6.51
C GLU A 587 -0.46 18.31 -6.36
N THR A 588 0.12 17.34 -5.66
CA THR A 588 -0.62 16.18 -5.17
C THR A 588 -1.51 16.59 -4.00
N LYS A 589 -2.81 16.29 -4.09
CA LYS A 589 -3.78 16.65 -3.06
C LYS A 589 -3.83 15.57 -1.99
N THR A 590 -3.86 15.98 -0.72
CA THR A 590 -4.21 15.08 0.38
C THR A 590 -5.72 14.98 0.48
N MET A 591 -6.24 13.76 0.48
CA MET A 591 -7.68 13.50 0.49
C MET A 591 -8.22 13.05 1.85
N GLY A 592 -7.39 12.40 2.67
CA GLY A 592 -7.79 11.93 3.98
C GLY A 592 -6.73 11.07 4.65
N TYR A 593 -6.99 10.70 5.90
CA TYR A 593 -6.15 9.77 6.64
C TYR A 593 -6.98 8.92 7.61
N PHE A 594 -6.43 7.77 8.02
CA PHE A 594 -6.96 6.90 9.06
C PHE A 594 -5.82 6.31 9.89
N LEU A 595 -5.87 6.52 11.23
CA LEU A 595 -4.90 5.96 12.16
C LEU A 595 -5.49 4.72 12.88
N PRO A 596 -4.90 3.53 12.64
CA PRO A 596 -5.23 2.35 13.43
C PRO A 596 -5.04 2.57 14.93
N SER A 597 -6.07 2.22 15.70
CA SER A 597 -6.18 2.60 17.13
C SER A 597 -7.05 1.63 17.93
N GLY A 598 -7.16 0.39 17.44
CA GLY A 598 -8.08 -0.62 17.92
C GLY A 598 -9.53 -0.34 17.50
N PRO A 599 -10.42 -1.33 17.67
CA PRO A 599 -11.83 -1.16 17.34
C PRO A 599 -12.51 -0.14 18.24
N ILE A 600 -13.24 0.80 17.64
CA ILE A 600 -13.89 1.92 18.32
C ILE A 600 -14.99 1.51 19.31
N TRP A 601 -15.56 0.32 19.14
CA TRP A 601 -16.58 -0.25 20.05
C TRP A 601 -15.98 -0.92 21.30
N MET A 602 -14.66 -0.90 21.45
CA MET A 602 -13.95 -1.49 22.57
C MET A 602 -13.39 -0.38 23.47
N ASP A 603 -13.72 -0.41 24.76
CA ASP A 603 -13.32 0.63 25.71
C ASP A 603 -11.81 0.58 26.04
N ASP A 604 -11.24 -0.62 26.17
CA ASP A 604 -9.82 -0.85 26.45
C ASP A 604 -9.29 -1.93 25.51
N PRO A 605 -8.97 -1.58 24.26
CA PRO A 605 -8.50 -2.55 23.28
C PRO A 605 -7.11 -3.08 23.61
N LYS A 606 -6.29 -2.27 24.31
CA LYS A 606 -4.97 -2.66 24.80
C LYS A 606 -5.04 -3.86 25.74
N GLU A 607 -5.81 -3.78 26.83
CA GLU A 607 -5.95 -4.90 27.77
C GLU A 607 -6.70 -6.08 27.13
N THR A 608 -7.76 -5.80 26.37
CA THR A 608 -8.65 -6.85 25.84
C THR A 608 -8.00 -7.70 24.75
N LEU A 609 -7.18 -7.08 23.90
CA LEU A 609 -6.55 -7.70 22.74
C LEU A 609 -5.04 -7.92 22.93
N GLY A 610 -4.50 -7.60 24.12
CA GLY A 610 -3.15 -7.97 24.52
C GLY A 610 -2.05 -7.37 23.65
N TYR A 611 -2.23 -6.13 23.19
CA TYR A 611 -1.32 -5.43 22.29
C TYR A 611 0.07 -5.17 22.88
N ASP A 612 0.21 -5.18 24.21
CA ASP A 612 1.46 -5.02 24.96
C ASP A 612 2.51 -6.11 24.70
N MET A 613 2.13 -7.16 23.96
CA MET A 613 2.90 -8.38 23.76
C MET A 613 3.74 -8.37 22.47
N ALA A 614 3.64 -7.31 21.67
CA ALA A 614 4.35 -7.14 20.41
C ALA A 614 5.86 -6.82 20.62
N ASP A 615 6.73 -7.18 19.67
CA ASP A 615 8.19 -7.00 19.82
C ASP A 615 8.63 -5.51 19.70
N CYS A 616 9.18 -4.97 20.79
CA CYS A 616 9.55 -3.56 20.92
C CYS A 616 10.59 -3.02 19.93
N TRP A 617 11.25 -3.84 19.11
CA TRP A 617 12.17 -3.31 18.09
C TRP A 617 11.44 -2.42 17.06
N ALA A 618 10.15 -2.66 16.81
CA ALA A 618 9.31 -1.88 15.90
C ALA A 618 7.88 -1.62 16.44
N SER A 619 7.33 -2.47 17.32
CA SER A 619 5.89 -2.53 17.57
C SER A 619 5.45 -2.07 18.98
N CYS A 620 6.34 -1.40 19.73
CA CYS A 620 5.95 -0.70 20.97
C CYS A 620 5.48 0.75 20.72
N MET A 621 5.23 1.08 19.45
CA MET A 621 4.83 2.39 18.95
C MET A 621 3.62 2.20 18.04
N ILE A 622 2.66 3.12 18.13
CA ILE A 622 1.38 3.07 17.41
C ILE A 622 1.08 4.48 16.87
N PRO A 623 0.53 4.60 15.66
CA PRO A 623 0.30 3.51 14.68
C PRO A 623 1.63 2.99 14.09
N PHE A 624 1.71 1.69 13.74
CA PHE A 624 2.80 1.14 12.94
C PHE A 624 2.25 0.29 11.79
N ASP A 625 1.94 0.96 10.68
CA ASP A 625 1.29 0.32 9.54
C ASP A 625 2.34 -0.25 8.59
N TRP A 626 2.31 -1.56 8.38
CA TRP A 626 3.29 -2.27 7.56
C TRP A 626 2.82 -2.41 6.12
N GLY A 627 1.69 -3.10 5.92
CA GLY A 627 1.19 -3.46 4.59
C GLY A 627 -0.21 -2.91 4.33
N LEU A 628 -0.52 -2.70 3.05
CA LEU A 628 -1.83 -2.26 2.61
C LEU A 628 -2.15 -2.78 1.21
N GLN A 629 -3.45 -3.04 0.98
CA GLN A 629 -3.98 -3.40 -0.33
C GLN A 629 -5.35 -2.76 -0.56
N TYR A 630 -5.59 -2.31 -1.79
CA TYR A 630 -6.86 -1.75 -2.23
C TYR A 630 -7.73 -2.82 -2.89
N ASP A 631 -8.90 -3.08 -2.32
CA ASP A 631 -9.93 -3.91 -2.93
C ASP A 631 -10.69 -3.09 -3.99
N PRO A 632 -10.74 -3.54 -5.26
CA PRO A 632 -11.44 -2.85 -6.35
C PRO A 632 -12.94 -2.56 -6.11
N ARG A 633 -13.54 -3.16 -5.08
CA ARG A 633 -14.90 -2.86 -4.63
C ARG A 633 -14.99 -1.56 -3.81
N GLY A 634 -13.86 -0.92 -3.49
CA GLY A 634 -13.78 0.35 -2.76
C GLY A 634 -13.53 0.18 -1.26
N TYR A 635 -12.68 -0.78 -0.89
CA TYR A 635 -12.30 -1.05 0.50
C TYR A 635 -10.78 -1.12 0.63
N LEU A 636 -10.26 -0.62 1.74
CA LEU A 636 -8.85 -0.61 2.05
C LEU A 636 -8.57 -1.63 3.15
N PHE A 637 -7.65 -2.55 2.89
CA PHE A 637 -7.18 -3.52 3.88
C PHE A 637 -5.83 -3.07 4.40
N ILE A 638 -5.76 -2.77 5.69
CA ILE A 638 -4.59 -2.23 6.37
C ILE A 638 -4.10 -3.28 7.36
N SER A 639 -2.82 -3.66 7.26
CA SER A 639 -2.13 -4.50 8.22
C SER A 639 -1.30 -3.63 9.16
N GLU A 640 -1.80 -3.46 10.39
CA GLU A 640 -1.07 -2.77 11.44
C GLU A 640 -0.37 -3.79 12.34
N MET A 641 0.90 -3.53 12.62
CA MET A 641 1.83 -4.51 13.16
C MET A 641 1.42 -5.06 14.53
N VAL A 642 0.82 -4.24 15.39
CA VAL A 642 0.50 -4.60 16.77
C VAL A 642 -0.93 -5.14 16.92
N SER A 643 -1.84 -4.54 16.18
CA SER A 643 -3.26 -4.63 16.44
C SER A 643 -4.00 -5.48 15.41
N GLY A 644 -3.42 -5.76 14.24
CA GLY A 644 -4.00 -6.65 13.24
C GLY A 644 -4.60 -5.89 12.06
N VAL A 645 -5.71 -6.41 11.51
CA VAL A 645 -6.23 -5.94 10.21
C VAL A 645 -7.44 -5.05 10.36
N TYR A 646 -7.40 -3.90 9.68
CA TYR A 646 -8.49 -2.94 9.57
C TYR A 646 -9.02 -2.92 8.15
N VAL A 647 -10.35 -2.88 8.02
CA VAL A 647 -11.03 -2.64 6.75
C VAL A 647 -11.62 -1.25 6.81
N VAL A 648 -11.17 -0.35 5.95
CA VAL A 648 -11.59 1.05 5.90
C VAL A 648 -12.20 1.36 4.54
N GLN A 649 -13.14 2.29 4.48
CA GLN A 649 -13.71 2.77 3.24
C GLN A 649 -13.69 4.30 3.22
N MET A 650 -13.21 4.86 2.12
CA MET A 650 -13.31 6.27 1.82
C MET A 650 -14.64 6.56 1.13
N ASP A 651 -15.24 7.72 1.37
CA ASP A 651 -16.51 8.13 0.75
C ASP A 651 -16.46 8.11 -0.79
N GLU A 652 -15.35 8.55 -1.35
CA GLU A 652 -15.11 8.66 -2.79
C GLU A 652 -14.97 7.30 -3.48
N ASP A 653 -14.60 6.24 -2.75
CA ASP A 653 -14.47 4.88 -3.28
C ASP A 653 -15.77 4.08 -3.27
N LYS A 654 -16.85 4.62 -2.69
CA LYS A 654 -18.11 3.88 -2.50
C LYS A 654 -18.68 3.40 -3.84
N ASN A 655 -18.63 2.09 -4.04
CA ASN A 655 -19.22 1.45 -5.21
C ASN A 655 -20.66 0.99 -4.92
N PRO A 656 -21.70 1.52 -5.59
CA PRO A 656 -23.09 1.14 -5.33
C PRO A 656 -23.42 -0.32 -5.69
N ASN A 657 -22.54 -1.01 -6.42
CA ASN A 657 -22.69 -2.42 -6.72
C ASN A 657 -22.23 -3.32 -5.58
N PHE A 658 -21.38 -2.81 -4.67
CA PHE A 658 -20.76 -3.57 -3.57
C PHE A 658 -20.97 -2.83 -2.26
N VAL A 659 -22.16 -2.98 -1.65
CA VAL A 659 -22.54 -2.23 -0.45
C VAL A 659 -22.38 -3.08 0.80
N TYR A 660 -21.29 -2.86 1.53
CA TYR A 660 -21.01 -3.46 2.84
C TYR A 660 -20.95 -2.36 3.91
N PRO A 661 -22.03 -2.10 4.66
CA PRO A 661 -22.02 -1.10 5.73
C PRO A 661 -21.16 -1.54 6.91
N PRO A 662 -20.68 -0.62 7.77
CA PRO A 662 -19.91 -0.97 8.96
C PRO A 662 -20.59 -2.06 9.80
N LEU A 663 -19.81 -3.05 10.24
CA LEU A 663 -20.32 -4.13 11.09
C LEU A 663 -20.80 -3.62 12.44
N TYR A 664 -20.09 -2.62 12.97
CA TYR A 664 -20.35 -1.97 14.24
C TYR A 664 -20.59 -0.49 13.96
N ALA A 665 -21.85 -0.07 14.00
CA ALA A 665 -22.20 1.33 13.83
C ALA A 665 -21.63 2.16 14.99
N THR A 666 -21.03 3.30 14.67
CA THR A 666 -20.86 4.38 15.65
C THR A 666 -22.23 4.98 15.93
N ASP A 667 -22.64 5.05 17.19
CA ASP A 667 -23.78 5.89 17.55
C ASP A 667 -23.35 7.35 17.34
N ASP A 668 -23.95 8.03 16.34
CA ASP A 668 -23.79 9.48 16.08
C ASP A 668 -24.21 10.36 17.28
#